data_AF-A0A954DAS2-F1
#
_entry.id   AF-A0A954DAS2-F1
#
_cell.length_a   1.000
_cell.length_b   1.000
_cell.length_c   1.000
_cell.angle_alpha   90.00
_cell.angle_beta   90.00
_cell.angle_gamma   90.00
#
_symmetry.space_group_name_H-M   'P 1'
#
loop_
_entity.id
_entity.type
_entity.pdbx_description
1 polymer ?
#
loop_
_entity_poly.entity_id
_entity_poly.type
_entity_poly.pdbx_seq_one_letter_code
_entity_poly.pdbx_strand_id
1 'polypeptide(L)'
;MVAPTAPSSSPSDIADPPPHREPLLASMAGIAAALCAEGSVGLFGYPLLRAASWCLLAVALVAGVAWRHTTYRNLAWIVAGSVLGFLATSSLVPAARVAGIALVVAAIAQSSTQTSAKSTLLRQATIAILIFAIYSFAIRAVPTLWHLADTISGLLGTIAGHAGSLAGKLLAVDGWSAARAPGTETPLVVGTTFAGFDMLVLFGTLLAVRYPRRLGVLGLGLAVLFGIHLVLLGVLTLSPALWHAFAHERGPVQTWQFPALFVVADMVAIAALVRFVRPSEPPVDAVVSPRPLLLTIVAAVLAALTPAFLTLPFGRCSLEGKHVVASDNVYGNWERPKHGDYGRLSIGMYGMLETFVESLGGTFTHEKELTDEVLAQTDVLMLMYPHEDWLPGELERIHNYVRNGGSLVIFGEHTIREKDGKARFNDVLSITDMVVPFDAALFQVGGWLQSYDPHVHPITSGISQDRNAFGVVTGASVTTHWPARPLLLGRWGFNDFGDEAGNAMLGDHAYNPGERLGDVVLIAEQEVGDGIVIAFGDTSSVTNGITMGVHDFNARLLGYLAARPSSPKAMWRQLLGSLLLACLGFVLFRTGSTGLIAAAGLFALSTIASDAWTYELGTMLPDGRQVSKPNDLAYFDTAHLGKYDDEAWRWDGTMGFRMTLNRNGYQCLELHDFTRERLERAGLVMSIAPQREFTAKEREIVREFVNGGGTFIVTASYPDVRASESLLRDFGFEVGRINELPGREPQPMGHFKAPYWPFEDGSFAFVRFHEAWPVADIAAPTATPAKILSYGTGNYPVILQRDYGKGHFIVIGDSSFVHNKNLEYEGGQLIEGKRENADFWRWLLGGIRGEPWHPENPTANEGGK
;
A
#
# COMPACT_ATOMS: atom_id res chain seq x y z
N MET A 1 -77.66 47.31 25.82
CA MET A 1 -76.43 47.39 26.65
C MET A 1 -75.24 47.17 25.74
N VAL A 2 -74.38 48.18 25.65
CA VAL A 2 -73.16 48.19 24.83
C VAL A 2 -72.11 47.34 25.54
N ALA A 3 -71.47 46.41 24.81
CA ALA A 3 -70.26 45.72 25.27
C ALA A 3 -69.21 45.73 24.14
N PRO A 4 -67.91 45.86 24.46
CA PRO A 4 -66.89 46.36 23.55
C PRO A 4 -66.20 45.25 22.77
N THR A 5 -65.70 45.63 21.59
CA THR A 5 -64.77 44.90 20.73
C THR A 5 -63.50 44.47 21.46
N ALA A 6 -63.20 43.17 21.45
CA ALA A 6 -61.89 42.63 21.77
C ALA A 6 -61.03 42.55 20.48
N PRO A 7 -59.74 42.93 20.52
CA PRO A 7 -58.86 42.89 19.35
C PRO A 7 -58.45 41.44 19.04
N SER A 8 -58.46 41.10 17.75
CA SER A 8 -57.85 39.87 17.24
C SER A 8 -56.36 39.88 17.55
N SER A 9 -55.93 39.02 18.48
CA SER A 9 -54.52 38.69 18.63
C SER A 9 -54.02 38.09 17.32
N SER A 10 -53.11 38.78 16.66
CA SER A 10 -52.19 38.18 15.70
C SER A 10 -51.60 36.90 16.32
N PRO A 11 -51.53 35.76 15.59
CA PRO A 11 -50.65 34.69 16.02
C PRO A 11 -49.24 35.25 15.94
N SER A 12 -48.74 35.60 17.13
CA SER A 12 -47.34 35.85 17.42
C SER A 12 -46.47 34.80 16.73
N ASP A 13 -45.37 35.25 16.16
CA ASP A 13 -44.17 34.46 15.89
C ASP A 13 -43.81 33.59 17.11
N ILE A 14 -44.42 32.40 17.21
CA ILE A 14 -43.90 31.34 18.07
C ILE A 14 -42.71 30.81 17.31
N ALA A 15 -41.52 31.28 17.70
CA ALA A 15 -40.26 30.72 17.25
C ALA A 15 -40.28 29.21 17.51
N ASP A 16 -40.46 28.43 16.45
CA ASP A 16 -40.26 26.98 16.48
C ASP A 16 -38.91 26.67 17.14
N PRO A 17 -38.84 25.63 17.99
CA PRO A 17 -37.62 25.28 18.69
C PRO A 17 -36.48 25.02 17.68
N PRO A 18 -35.23 25.38 18.02
CA PRO A 18 -34.08 25.14 17.16
C PRO A 18 -33.99 23.65 16.80
N PRO A 19 -33.40 23.30 15.63
CA PRO A 19 -33.25 21.90 15.23
C PRO A 19 -32.66 21.08 16.38
N HIS A 20 -33.31 19.95 16.64
CA HIS A 20 -32.90 18.94 17.62
C HIS A 20 -31.37 18.72 17.51
N ARG A 21 -30.65 18.85 18.63
CA ARG A 21 -29.17 18.77 18.69
C ARG A 21 -28.64 17.41 18.24
N GLU A 22 -29.52 16.43 18.29
CA GLU A 22 -29.23 15.02 18.21
C GLU A 22 -29.01 14.49 16.79
N PRO A 23 -29.91 14.74 15.81
CA PRO A 23 -29.68 14.30 14.44
C PRO A 23 -28.57 15.11 13.78
N LEU A 24 -28.33 16.34 14.24
CA LEU A 24 -27.18 17.13 13.84
C LEU A 24 -25.89 16.44 14.29
N LEU A 25 -25.77 16.11 15.60
CA LEU A 25 -24.61 15.39 16.12
C LEU A 25 -24.39 14.06 15.39
N ALA A 26 -25.45 13.26 15.18
CA ALA A 26 -25.35 11.99 14.48
C ALA A 26 -24.90 12.15 13.02
N SER A 27 -25.42 13.16 12.31
CA SER A 27 -25.05 13.43 10.92
C SER A 27 -23.60 13.92 10.81
N MET A 28 -23.19 14.85 11.69
CA MET A 28 -21.82 15.36 11.72
C MET A 28 -20.82 14.27 12.12
N ALA A 29 -21.15 13.42 13.10
CA ALA A 29 -20.31 12.29 13.46
C ALA A 29 -20.17 11.27 12.32
N GLY A 30 -21.25 11.00 11.57
CA GLY A 30 -21.19 10.16 10.37
C GLY A 30 -20.35 10.74 9.24
N ILE A 31 -20.44 12.06 9.01
CA ILE A 31 -19.61 12.77 8.02
C ILE A 31 -18.13 12.74 8.43
N ALA A 32 -17.82 13.00 9.70
CA ALA A 32 -16.45 12.92 10.21
C ALA A 32 -15.89 11.48 10.09
N ALA A 33 -16.70 10.47 10.43
CA ALA A 33 -16.32 9.07 10.26
C ALA A 33 -16.01 8.74 8.80
N ALA A 34 -16.77 9.29 7.85
CA ALA A 34 -16.53 9.11 6.41
C ALA A 34 -15.20 9.75 5.95
N LEU A 35 -14.87 10.96 6.42
CA LEU A 35 -13.61 11.63 6.12
C LEU A 35 -12.41 10.86 6.70
N CYS A 36 -12.50 10.36 7.93
CA CYS A 36 -11.48 9.48 8.51
C CYS A 36 -11.36 8.15 7.75
N ALA A 37 -12.47 7.57 7.31
CA ALA A 37 -12.48 6.30 6.59
C ALA A 37 -11.87 6.41 5.18
N GLU A 38 -11.99 7.57 4.52
CA GLU A 38 -11.32 7.85 3.25
C GLU A 38 -9.81 8.07 3.44
N GLY A 39 -9.44 8.76 4.53
CA GLY A 39 -8.09 9.23 4.77
C GLY A 39 -7.91 10.72 4.54
N SER A 40 -8.98 11.47 4.24
CA SER A 40 -8.96 12.93 3.97
C SER A 40 -8.37 13.79 5.09
N VAL A 41 -8.20 13.26 6.30
CA VAL A 41 -7.76 14.02 7.48
C VAL A 41 -6.24 14.22 7.57
N GLY A 42 -5.45 13.62 6.68
CA GLY A 42 -3.99 13.70 6.73
C GLY A 42 -3.31 12.35 6.88
N LEU A 43 -1.98 12.38 7.06
CA LEU A 43 -1.17 11.18 7.24
C LEU A 43 -1.33 10.58 8.65
N PHE A 44 -2.20 9.59 8.78
CA PHE A 44 -2.30 8.77 9.97
C PHE A 44 -2.14 7.30 9.59
N GLY A 45 -1.61 6.49 10.50
CA GLY A 45 -1.61 5.05 10.31
C GLY A 45 -3.03 4.52 10.08
N TYR A 46 -3.22 3.64 9.10
CA TYR A 46 -4.50 3.03 8.76
C TYR A 46 -5.22 2.43 9.98
N PRO A 47 -4.55 1.76 10.95
CA PRO A 47 -5.23 1.30 12.16
C PRO A 47 -5.85 2.44 12.98
N LEU A 48 -5.16 3.58 13.08
CA LEU A 48 -5.66 4.75 13.80
C LEU A 48 -6.84 5.41 13.05
N LEU A 49 -6.76 5.52 11.73
CA LEU A 49 -7.87 6.01 10.90
C LEU A 49 -9.12 5.12 11.05
N ARG A 50 -8.95 3.80 11.05
CA ARG A 50 -10.05 2.83 11.26
C ARG A 50 -10.65 2.98 12.67
N ALA A 51 -9.80 3.04 13.71
CA ALA A 51 -10.26 3.23 15.08
C ALA A 51 -11.03 4.55 15.25
N ALA A 52 -10.50 5.66 14.72
CA ALA A 52 -11.18 6.96 14.75
C ALA A 52 -12.53 6.92 14.03
N SER A 53 -12.59 6.28 12.86
CA SER A 53 -13.83 6.09 12.09
C SER A 53 -14.87 5.32 12.89
N TRP A 54 -14.48 4.23 13.57
CA TRP A 54 -15.39 3.44 14.41
C TRP A 54 -15.86 4.18 15.66
N CYS A 55 -14.97 4.94 16.31
CA CYS A 55 -15.36 5.78 17.45
C CYS A 55 -16.39 6.83 17.04
N LEU A 56 -16.17 7.54 15.92
CA LEU A 56 -17.11 8.53 15.39
C LEU A 56 -18.43 7.89 14.95
N LEU A 57 -18.38 6.69 14.38
CA LEU A 57 -19.57 5.91 14.02
C LEU A 57 -20.36 5.48 15.26
N ALA A 58 -19.68 5.10 16.35
CA ALA A 58 -20.31 4.80 17.63
C ALA A 58 -21.01 6.04 18.21
N VAL A 59 -20.40 7.22 18.11
CA VAL A 59 -21.05 8.49 18.47
C VAL A 59 -22.29 8.72 17.61
N ALA A 60 -22.21 8.49 16.29
CA ALA A 60 -23.36 8.63 15.39
C ALA A 60 -24.49 7.66 15.75
N LEU A 61 -24.18 6.43 16.15
CA LEU A 61 -25.15 5.43 16.61
C LEU A 61 -25.81 5.82 17.92
N VAL A 62 -25.03 6.21 18.94
CA VAL A 62 -25.55 6.64 20.25
C VAL A 62 -26.42 7.88 20.08
N ALA A 63 -25.92 8.89 19.38
CA ALA A 63 -26.68 10.09 19.04
C ALA A 63 -27.82 9.83 18.04
N GLY A 64 -27.84 8.70 17.36
CA GLY A 64 -28.95 8.26 16.54
C GLY A 64 -30.08 7.65 17.38
N VAL A 65 -29.73 6.84 18.38
CA VAL A 65 -30.64 5.97 19.13
C VAL A 65 -31.22 6.61 20.40
N ALA A 66 -30.47 7.48 21.09
CA ALA A 66 -30.76 7.93 22.47
C ALA A 66 -32.11 8.66 22.72
N TRP A 67 -32.90 8.92 21.68
CA TRP A 67 -34.11 9.77 21.72
C TRP A 67 -35.29 9.09 21.03
N ARG A 68 -35.24 7.77 20.87
CA ARG A 68 -36.20 6.98 20.09
C ARG A 68 -36.94 5.96 20.95
N HIS A 69 -38.24 5.82 20.71
CA HIS A 69 -38.99 4.62 21.04
C HIS A 69 -38.67 3.54 19.99
N THR A 70 -37.72 2.66 20.29
CA THR A 70 -37.27 1.60 19.38
C THR A 70 -38.27 0.46 19.31
N THR A 71 -38.88 0.26 18.14
CA THR A 71 -39.57 -1.00 17.82
C THR A 71 -38.55 -2.07 17.42
N TYR A 72 -38.89 -3.36 17.57
CA TYR A 72 -38.03 -4.47 17.13
C TYR A 72 -37.59 -4.35 15.67
N ARG A 73 -38.51 -3.92 14.79
CA ARG A 73 -38.19 -3.70 13.36
C ARG A 73 -37.14 -2.61 13.16
N ASN A 74 -37.22 -1.52 13.91
CA ASN A 74 -36.26 -0.42 13.81
C ASN A 74 -34.89 -0.82 14.37
N LEU A 75 -34.88 -1.61 15.45
CA LEU A 75 -33.66 -2.18 16.00
C LEU A 75 -32.99 -3.14 15.02
N ALA A 76 -33.76 -4.00 14.35
CA ALA A 76 -33.23 -4.93 13.35
C ALA A 76 -32.50 -4.21 12.20
N TRP A 77 -33.07 -3.10 11.69
CA TRP A 77 -32.39 -2.29 10.66
C TRP A 77 -31.07 -1.71 11.14
N ILE A 78 -31.03 -1.17 12.36
CA ILE A 78 -29.81 -0.59 12.94
C ILE A 78 -28.76 -1.69 13.12
N VAL A 79 -29.13 -2.83 13.71
CA VAL A 79 -28.20 -3.95 13.94
C VAL A 79 -27.66 -4.48 12.61
N ALA A 80 -28.52 -4.77 11.64
CA ALA A 80 -28.10 -5.26 10.33
C ALA A 80 -27.21 -4.25 9.60
N GLY A 81 -27.60 -2.96 9.59
CA GLY A 81 -26.81 -1.88 8.99
C GLY A 81 -25.45 -1.73 9.66
N SER A 82 -25.38 -1.80 10.98
CA SER A 82 -24.13 -1.71 11.74
C SER A 82 -23.20 -2.90 11.50
N VAL A 83 -23.73 -4.14 11.48
CA VAL A 83 -22.91 -5.33 11.20
C VAL A 83 -22.34 -5.27 9.79
N LEU A 84 -23.17 -5.02 8.79
CA LEU A 84 -22.73 -4.92 7.39
C LEU A 84 -21.81 -3.71 7.16
N GLY A 85 -22.11 -2.57 7.78
CA GLY A 85 -21.29 -1.37 7.72
C GLY A 85 -19.92 -1.59 8.35
N PHE A 86 -19.86 -2.28 9.50
CA PHE A 86 -18.59 -2.63 10.16
C PHE A 86 -17.72 -3.52 9.26
N LEU A 87 -18.31 -4.57 8.66
CA LEU A 87 -17.60 -5.43 7.70
C LEU A 87 -17.10 -4.67 6.47
N ALA A 88 -17.87 -3.69 5.96
CA ALA A 88 -17.41 -2.85 4.85
C ALA A 88 -16.25 -1.92 5.27
N THR A 89 -16.28 -1.39 6.50
CA THR A 89 -15.22 -0.52 7.02
C THR A 89 -13.89 -1.23 7.32
N SER A 90 -13.85 -2.56 7.35
CA SER A 90 -12.59 -3.33 7.44
C SER A 90 -11.92 -3.59 6.09
N SER A 91 -12.55 -3.20 4.96
CA SER A 91 -11.96 -3.31 3.63
C SER A 91 -10.71 -2.43 3.47
N LEU A 92 -9.77 -2.88 2.63
CA LEU A 92 -8.62 -2.07 2.19
C LEU A 92 -9.05 -0.92 1.25
N VAL A 93 -10.21 -1.03 0.58
CA VAL A 93 -10.67 -0.06 -0.41
C VAL A 93 -11.38 1.13 0.28
N PRO A 94 -10.86 2.38 0.19
CA PRO A 94 -11.45 3.56 0.85
C PRO A 94 -12.94 3.75 0.53
N ALA A 95 -13.32 3.65 -0.74
CA ALA A 95 -14.70 3.83 -1.17
C ALA A 95 -15.69 2.85 -0.53
N ALA A 96 -15.27 1.58 -0.32
CA ALA A 96 -16.08 0.58 0.37
C ALA A 96 -16.26 0.93 1.87
N ARG A 97 -15.20 1.44 2.52
CA ARG A 97 -15.27 1.89 3.92
C ARG A 97 -16.26 3.06 4.06
N VAL A 98 -16.16 4.07 3.20
CA VAL A 98 -17.06 5.23 3.20
C VAL A 98 -18.51 4.81 2.91
N ALA A 99 -18.75 3.90 1.96
CA ALA A 99 -20.07 3.34 1.70
C ALA A 99 -20.63 2.55 2.91
N GLY A 100 -19.77 1.85 3.65
CA GLY A 100 -20.09 1.22 4.94
C GLY A 100 -20.59 2.23 5.97
N ILE A 101 -19.95 3.40 6.09
CA ILE A 101 -20.43 4.49 6.94
C ILE A 101 -21.80 5.00 6.47
N ALA A 102 -21.97 5.21 5.15
CA ALA A 102 -23.26 5.62 4.59
C ALA A 102 -24.38 4.62 4.92
N LEU A 103 -24.10 3.32 4.85
CA LEU A 103 -25.05 2.26 5.18
C LEU A 103 -25.57 2.36 6.62
N VAL A 104 -24.67 2.60 7.58
CA VAL A 104 -25.05 2.77 8.99
C VAL A 104 -25.89 4.04 9.18
N VAL A 105 -25.47 5.17 8.63
CA VAL A 105 -26.22 6.43 8.72
C VAL A 105 -27.60 6.29 8.05
N ALA A 106 -27.69 5.57 6.92
CA ALA A 106 -28.95 5.26 6.24
C ALA A 106 -29.88 4.39 7.10
N ALA A 107 -29.34 3.39 7.79
CA ALA A 107 -30.09 2.53 8.72
C ALA A 107 -30.61 3.32 9.93
N ILE A 108 -29.81 4.26 10.45
CA ILE A 108 -30.25 5.22 11.48
C ILE A 108 -31.36 6.13 10.92
N ALA A 109 -31.27 6.59 9.67
CA ALA A 109 -32.31 7.41 9.05
C ALA A 109 -33.62 6.62 8.88
N GLN A 110 -33.57 5.38 8.38
CA GLN A 110 -34.73 4.52 8.12
C GLN A 110 -35.52 4.15 9.37
N SER A 111 -34.85 4.05 10.52
CA SER A 111 -35.45 3.70 11.81
C SER A 111 -36.14 4.89 12.51
N SER A 112 -36.09 6.09 11.93
CA SER A 112 -36.82 7.26 12.44
C SER A 112 -38.20 7.38 11.79
N THR A 113 -39.19 7.88 12.51
CA THR A 113 -40.56 8.03 11.97
C THR A 113 -40.52 8.89 10.70
N GLN A 114 -41.13 8.36 9.63
CA GLN A 114 -40.96 8.76 8.22
C GLN A 114 -41.25 10.24 7.90
N THR A 115 -41.79 11.00 8.85
CA THR A 115 -42.30 12.37 8.66
C THR A 115 -41.65 13.43 9.56
N SER A 116 -40.63 13.11 10.37
CA SER A 116 -39.97 14.12 11.22
C SER A 116 -38.79 14.82 10.52
N ALA A 117 -38.61 16.13 10.76
CA ALA A 117 -37.44 16.89 10.29
C ALA A 117 -36.09 16.24 10.66
N LYS A 118 -36.08 15.39 11.71
CA LYS A 118 -34.93 14.60 12.18
C LYS A 118 -34.47 13.55 11.16
N SER A 119 -35.39 12.85 10.50
CA SER A 119 -35.09 11.81 9.50
C SER A 119 -34.48 12.41 8.23
N THR A 120 -34.85 13.65 7.93
CA THR A 120 -34.47 14.37 6.71
C THR A 120 -32.98 14.70 6.73
N LEU A 121 -32.43 15.21 7.84
CA LEU A 121 -31.01 15.56 7.91
C LEU A 121 -30.10 14.33 7.77
N LEU A 122 -30.42 13.23 8.45
CA LEU A 122 -29.66 11.97 8.34
C LEU A 122 -29.71 11.39 6.92
N ARG A 123 -30.86 11.49 6.24
CA ARG A 123 -30.98 11.10 4.83
C ARG A 123 -30.13 12.00 3.93
N GLN A 124 -30.09 13.31 4.18
CA GLN A 124 -29.25 14.26 3.44
C GLN A 124 -27.76 13.95 3.63
N ALA A 125 -27.34 13.69 4.87
CA ALA A 125 -25.98 13.25 5.18
C ALA A 125 -25.64 11.91 4.51
N THR A 126 -26.58 10.95 4.50
CA THR A 126 -26.41 9.66 3.79
C THR A 126 -26.13 9.87 2.31
N ILE A 127 -26.91 10.73 1.63
CA ILE A 127 -26.68 11.03 0.20
C ILE A 127 -25.30 11.65 0.00
N ALA A 128 -24.92 12.63 0.84
CA ALA A 128 -23.60 13.27 0.76
C ALA A 128 -22.45 12.27 0.95
N ILE A 129 -22.52 11.42 1.97
CA ILE A 129 -21.50 10.39 2.23
C ILE A 129 -21.45 9.35 1.10
N LEU A 130 -22.59 8.96 0.54
CA LEU A 130 -22.61 7.98 -0.56
C LEU A 130 -22.09 8.58 -1.88
N ILE A 131 -22.38 9.85 -2.17
CA ILE A 131 -21.76 10.56 -3.31
C ILE A 131 -20.26 10.71 -3.09
N PHE A 132 -19.82 10.95 -1.85
CA PHE A 132 -18.41 10.97 -1.50
C PHE A 132 -17.72 9.60 -1.69
N ALA A 133 -18.38 8.50 -1.33
CA ALA A 133 -17.89 7.15 -1.64
C ALA A 133 -17.76 6.91 -3.16
N ILE A 134 -18.76 7.37 -3.93
CA ILE A 134 -18.77 7.27 -5.40
C ILE A 134 -17.63 8.11 -6.00
N TYR A 135 -17.41 9.33 -5.51
CA TYR A 135 -16.30 10.19 -5.90
C TYR A 135 -14.94 9.53 -5.59
N SER A 136 -14.77 9.04 -4.36
CA SER A 136 -13.55 8.35 -3.90
C SER A 136 -13.22 7.13 -4.76
N PHE A 137 -14.23 6.37 -5.20
CA PHE A 137 -14.07 5.30 -6.18
C PHE A 137 -13.74 5.83 -7.58
N ALA A 138 -14.47 6.85 -8.03
CA ALA A 138 -14.37 7.39 -9.38
C ALA A 138 -12.99 7.95 -9.69
N ILE A 139 -12.35 8.68 -8.76
CA ILE A 139 -10.99 9.21 -8.98
C ILE A 139 -9.93 8.10 -9.10
N ARG A 140 -10.18 6.90 -8.56
CA ARG A 140 -9.26 5.75 -8.65
C ARG A 140 -9.55 4.87 -9.86
N ALA A 141 -10.80 4.80 -10.29
CA ALA A 141 -11.26 3.95 -11.38
C ALA A 141 -11.31 4.65 -12.74
N VAL A 142 -11.46 5.98 -12.75
CA VAL A 142 -11.68 6.80 -13.94
C VAL A 142 -10.60 7.87 -14.10
N PRO A 143 -9.54 7.62 -14.91
CA PRO A 143 -8.40 8.53 -15.05
C PRO A 143 -8.78 9.94 -15.49
N THR A 144 -9.80 10.11 -16.33
CA THR A 144 -10.26 11.44 -16.75
C THR A 144 -10.88 12.24 -15.61
N LEU A 145 -11.57 11.59 -14.67
CA LEU A 145 -12.11 12.25 -13.48
C LEU A 145 -10.98 12.59 -12.50
N TRP A 146 -9.94 11.77 -12.41
CA TRP A 146 -8.74 12.10 -11.66
C TRP A 146 -8.04 13.34 -12.24
N HIS A 147 -7.73 13.35 -13.55
CA HIS A 147 -7.10 14.49 -14.22
C HIS A 147 -7.91 15.78 -14.05
N LEU A 148 -9.24 15.69 -14.11
CA LEU A 148 -10.13 16.82 -13.85
C LEU A 148 -10.01 17.32 -12.41
N ALA A 149 -10.06 16.41 -11.43
CA ALA A 149 -9.92 16.75 -10.02
C ALA A 149 -8.54 17.36 -9.72
N ASP A 150 -7.48 16.80 -10.31
CA ASP A 150 -6.11 17.29 -10.16
C ASP A 150 -5.93 18.68 -10.79
N THR A 151 -6.48 18.90 -11.98
CA THR A 151 -6.45 20.21 -12.66
C THR A 151 -7.18 21.29 -11.85
N ILE A 152 -8.36 20.97 -11.31
CA ILE A 152 -9.12 21.90 -10.44
C ILE A 152 -8.31 22.22 -9.18
N SER A 153 -7.66 21.20 -8.61
CA SER A 153 -6.86 21.33 -7.39
C SER A 153 -5.60 22.16 -7.63
N GLY A 154 -4.90 21.95 -8.75
CA GLY A 154 -3.78 22.80 -9.17
C GLY A 154 -4.19 24.24 -9.43
N LEU A 155 -5.40 24.49 -9.96
CA LEU A 155 -5.94 25.84 -10.11
C LEU A 155 -6.22 26.49 -8.74
N LEU A 156 -6.82 25.76 -7.79
CA LEU A 156 -7.03 26.24 -6.42
C LEU A 156 -5.69 26.58 -5.74
N GLY A 157 -4.70 25.70 -5.88
CA GLY A 157 -3.32 25.94 -5.42
C GLY A 157 -2.72 27.19 -6.02
N THR A 158 -2.83 27.37 -7.34
CA THR A 158 -2.33 28.54 -8.05
C THR A 158 -3.00 29.83 -7.55
N ILE A 159 -4.33 29.84 -7.40
CA ILE A 159 -5.08 31.00 -6.87
C ILE A 159 -4.65 31.32 -5.44
N ALA A 160 -4.55 30.31 -4.57
CA ALA A 160 -4.08 30.47 -3.20
C ALA A 160 -2.63 30.96 -3.14
N GLY A 161 -1.77 30.48 -4.05
CA GLY A 161 -0.40 30.94 -4.29
C GLY A 161 -0.31 32.45 -4.51
N HIS A 162 -1.09 32.96 -5.47
CA HIS A 162 -1.13 34.39 -5.77
C HIS A 162 -1.72 35.21 -4.62
N ALA A 163 -2.79 34.73 -3.98
CA ALA A 163 -3.42 35.41 -2.86
C ALA A 163 -2.49 35.50 -1.63
N GLY A 164 -1.80 34.39 -1.31
CA GLY A 164 -0.78 34.33 -0.26
C GLY A 164 0.40 35.24 -0.56
N SER A 165 0.84 35.30 -1.82
CA SER A 165 1.89 36.24 -2.26
C SER A 165 1.52 37.70 -2.01
N LEU A 166 0.29 38.08 -2.35
CA LEU A 166 -0.22 39.43 -2.11
C LEU A 166 -0.31 39.74 -0.61
N ALA A 167 -0.80 38.79 0.19
CA ALA A 167 -0.90 38.95 1.64
C ALA A 167 0.48 39.09 2.32
N GLY A 168 1.47 38.29 1.92
CA GLY A 168 2.85 38.39 2.41
C GLY A 168 3.47 39.76 2.13
N LYS A 169 3.27 40.31 0.93
CA LYS A 169 3.70 41.68 0.56
C LYS A 169 3.04 42.76 1.44
N LEU A 170 1.74 42.62 1.74
CA LEU A 170 0.99 43.58 2.55
C LEU A 170 1.37 43.55 4.03
N LEU A 171 1.70 42.36 4.56
CA LEU A 171 2.00 42.16 5.98
C LEU A 171 3.45 42.50 6.36
N ALA A 172 4.29 42.89 5.39
CA ALA A 172 5.70 43.25 5.60
C ALA A 172 6.46 42.24 6.48
N VAL A 173 6.21 40.94 6.25
CA VAL A 173 6.87 39.88 7.01
C VAL A 173 8.36 39.92 6.68
N ASP A 174 9.18 40.31 7.65
CA ASP A 174 10.65 40.39 7.50
C ASP A 174 11.19 39.04 6.99
N GLY A 175 12.02 39.07 5.94
CA GLY A 175 12.53 37.89 5.23
C GLY A 175 11.79 37.54 3.94
N TRP A 176 10.57 38.07 3.72
CA TRP A 176 9.79 37.85 2.50
C TRP A 176 10.47 38.38 1.22
N SER A 177 11.18 39.51 1.32
CA SER A 177 11.89 40.15 0.20
C SER A 177 13.25 39.52 -0.13
N ALA A 178 13.83 38.73 0.77
CA ALA A 178 15.13 38.07 0.57
C ALA A 178 14.99 36.71 -0.14
N ALA A 179 13.84 36.05 -0.03
CA ALA A 179 13.59 34.70 -0.58
C ALA A 179 13.00 34.69 -2.01
N ARG A 180 12.56 35.82 -2.56
CA ARG A 180 11.97 35.89 -3.91
C ARG A 180 12.48 37.10 -4.69
N ALA A 181 13.25 36.84 -5.75
CA ALA A 181 13.58 37.87 -6.72
C ALA A 181 12.28 38.41 -7.39
N PRO A 182 12.22 39.69 -7.79
CA PRO A 182 11.07 40.21 -8.52
C PRO A 182 10.88 39.42 -9.83
N GLY A 183 9.77 38.68 -9.95
CA GLY A 183 9.45 37.82 -11.10
C GLY A 183 9.41 36.31 -10.83
N THR A 184 9.76 35.85 -9.63
CA THR A 184 9.75 34.42 -9.25
C THR A 184 8.58 34.06 -8.32
N GLU A 185 7.35 34.43 -8.69
CA GLU A 185 6.15 33.95 -7.99
C GLU A 185 5.94 32.48 -8.35
N THR A 186 6.59 31.56 -7.63
CA THR A 186 6.35 30.13 -7.83
C THR A 186 4.95 29.77 -7.30
N PRO A 187 4.06 29.21 -8.15
CA PRO A 187 2.72 28.83 -7.74
C PRO A 187 2.77 27.67 -6.74
N LEU A 188 1.79 27.61 -5.85
CA LEU A 188 1.57 26.43 -5.00
C LEU A 188 0.97 25.33 -5.87
N VAL A 189 1.76 24.29 -6.13
CA VAL A 189 1.32 23.11 -6.87
C VAL A 189 0.88 22.08 -5.85
N VAL A 190 -0.42 21.79 -5.80
CA VAL A 190 -1.00 20.82 -4.84
C VAL A 190 -1.82 19.78 -5.58
N GLY A 191 -1.70 18.55 -5.11
CA GLY A 191 -2.58 17.47 -5.51
C GLY A 191 -3.99 17.60 -4.92
N THR A 192 -4.90 16.80 -5.46
CA THR A 192 -6.31 16.69 -5.08
C THR A 192 -6.57 16.56 -3.58
N THR A 193 -5.77 15.74 -2.90
CA THR A 193 -5.86 15.45 -1.46
C THR A 193 -5.50 16.68 -0.63
N PHE A 194 -4.36 17.33 -0.91
CA PHE A 194 -3.93 18.53 -0.15
C PHE A 194 -4.79 19.75 -0.46
N ALA A 195 -5.36 19.82 -1.67
CA ALA A 195 -6.31 20.86 -2.03
C ALA A 195 -7.66 20.74 -1.27
N GLY A 196 -7.91 19.63 -0.55
CA GLY A 196 -9.18 19.38 0.15
C GLY A 196 -10.37 19.21 -0.80
N PHE A 197 -10.14 18.86 -2.06
CA PHE A 197 -11.20 18.83 -3.08
C PHE A 197 -12.24 17.74 -2.77
N ASP A 198 -11.82 16.66 -2.14
CA ASP A 198 -12.66 15.60 -1.63
C ASP A 198 -13.66 16.09 -0.54
N MET A 199 -13.20 16.99 0.35
CA MET A 199 -14.05 17.67 1.34
C MET A 199 -15.06 18.61 0.66
N LEU A 200 -14.61 19.39 -0.34
CA LEU A 200 -15.49 20.27 -1.12
C LEU A 200 -16.60 19.47 -1.82
N VAL A 201 -16.31 18.28 -2.35
CA VAL A 201 -17.32 17.39 -2.94
C VAL A 201 -18.33 16.93 -1.89
N LEU A 202 -17.88 16.49 -0.71
CA LEU A 202 -18.75 16.00 0.36
C LEU A 202 -19.67 17.12 0.89
N PHE A 203 -19.09 18.24 1.31
CA PHE A 203 -19.85 19.35 1.89
C PHE A 203 -20.67 20.10 0.84
N GLY A 204 -20.15 20.28 -0.37
CA GLY A 204 -20.90 20.85 -1.49
C GLY A 204 -22.14 20.02 -1.84
N THR A 205 -22.00 18.68 -1.84
CA THR A 205 -23.15 17.78 -2.02
C THR A 205 -24.16 17.94 -0.88
N LEU A 206 -23.72 17.98 0.37
CA LEU A 206 -24.62 18.19 1.51
C LEU A 206 -25.41 19.50 1.37
N LEU A 207 -24.74 20.59 1.00
CA LEU A 207 -25.39 21.89 0.75
C LEU A 207 -26.40 21.81 -0.41
N ALA A 208 -26.05 21.15 -1.51
CA ALA A 208 -26.92 21.00 -2.67
C ALA A 208 -28.19 20.20 -2.34
N VAL A 209 -28.07 19.11 -1.57
CA VAL A 209 -29.24 18.30 -1.13
C VAL A 209 -30.08 19.08 -0.11
N ARG A 210 -29.45 19.89 0.74
CA ARG A 210 -30.11 20.64 1.82
C ARG A 210 -30.86 21.88 1.32
N TYR A 211 -30.29 22.59 0.36
CA TYR A 211 -30.76 23.88 -0.13
C TYR A 211 -31.00 23.92 -1.66
N PRO A 212 -31.69 22.92 -2.26
CA PRO A 212 -31.77 22.77 -3.71
C PRO A 212 -32.47 23.92 -4.45
N ARG A 213 -33.27 24.73 -3.74
CA ARG A 213 -34.03 25.87 -4.30
C ARG A 213 -33.58 27.23 -3.75
N ARG A 214 -32.61 27.26 -2.83
CA ARG A 214 -32.07 28.48 -2.24
C ARG A 214 -30.68 28.75 -2.80
N LEU A 215 -30.62 29.07 -4.08
CA LEU A 215 -29.36 29.27 -4.82
C LEU A 215 -28.43 30.29 -4.14
N GLY A 216 -28.98 31.34 -3.51
CA GLY A 216 -28.17 32.30 -2.73
C GLY A 216 -27.52 31.70 -1.49
N VAL A 217 -28.23 30.84 -0.74
CA VAL A 217 -27.66 30.15 0.44
C VAL A 217 -26.64 29.10 0.01
N LEU A 218 -26.95 28.35 -1.06
CA LEU A 218 -26.02 27.39 -1.64
C LEU A 218 -24.74 28.08 -2.12
N GLY A 219 -24.87 29.17 -2.89
CA GLY A 219 -23.75 29.96 -3.39
C GLY A 219 -22.91 30.56 -2.27
N LEU A 220 -23.55 31.12 -1.23
CA LEU A 220 -22.84 31.62 -0.04
C LEU A 220 -22.12 30.51 0.71
N GLY A 221 -22.76 29.37 0.94
CA GLY A 221 -22.15 28.22 1.61
C GLY A 221 -20.95 27.69 0.86
N LEU A 222 -21.05 27.52 -0.46
CA LEU A 222 -19.92 27.15 -1.31
C LEU A 222 -18.80 28.20 -1.26
N ALA A 223 -19.14 29.48 -1.35
CA ALA A 223 -18.15 30.57 -1.26
C ALA A 223 -17.40 30.57 0.09
N VAL A 224 -18.09 30.25 1.19
CA VAL A 224 -17.45 30.09 2.51
C VAL A 224 -16.49 28.91 2.52
N LEU A 225 -16.91 27.75 2.01
CA LEU A 225 -16.04 26.56 1.93
C LEU A 225 -14.80 26.84 1.06
N PHE A 226 -14.99 27.40 -0.15
CA PHE A 226 -13.89 27.80 -1.01
C PHE A 226 -12.98 28.84 -0.34
N GLY A 227 -13.55 29.80 0.38
CA GLY A 227 -12.80 30.80 1.14
C GLY A 227 -11.92 30.17 2.23
N ILE A 228 -12.46 29.21 2.99
CA ILE A 228 -11.71 28.44 4.00
C ILE A 228 -10.51 27.74 3.34
N HIS A 229 -10.75 27.05 2.22
CA HIS A 229 -9.69 26.33 1.52
C HIS A 229 -8.62 27.27 0.96
N LEU A 230 -9.00 28.39 0.34
CA LEU A 230 -8.04 29.38 -0.18
C LEU A 230 -7.20 30.00 0.94
N VAL A 231 -7.80 30.26 2.12
CA VAL A 231 -7.06 30.79 3.28
C VAL A 231 -6.07 29.75 3.79
N LEU A 232 -6.50 28.50 3.99
CA LEU A 232 -5.64 27.44 4.52
C LEU A 232 -4.52 27.10 3.53
N LEU A 233 -4.83 26.96 2.23
CA LEU A 233 -3.81 26.80 1.19
C LEU A 233 -2.88 28.02 1.14
N GLY A 234 -3.41 29.23 1.30
CA GLY A 234 -2.61 30.46 1.42
C GLY A 234 -1.63 30.40 2.60
N VAL A 235 -2.02 29.83 3.73
CA VAL A 235 -1.11 29.61 4.87
C VAL A 235 0.01 28.63 4.52
N LEU A 236 -0.24 27.58 3.73
CA LEU A 236 0.82 26.69 3.21
C LEU A 236 1.78 27.42 2.27
N THR A 237 1.37 28.49 1.59
CA THR A 237 2.32 29.29 0.78
C THR A 237 3.27 30.10 1.65
N LEU A 238 2.85 30.44 2.87
CA LEU A 238 3.64 31.20 3.85
C LEU A 238 4.50 30.29 4.72
N SER A 239 4.26 28.98 4.66
CA SER A 239 4.83 28.03 5.61
C SER A 239 6.34 27.78 5.47
N PRO A 240 7.03 27.90 4.32
CA PRO A 240 8.49 27.82 4.28
C PRO A 240 9.19 28.82 5.21
N ALA A 241 8.70 30.06 5.27
CA ALA A 241 9.20 31.08 6.19
C ALA A 241 8.84 30.78 7.66
N LEU A 242 7.65 30.23 7.91
CA LEU A 242 7.24 29.79 9.25
C LEU A 242 8.03 28.55 9.70
N TRP A 243 8.33 27.61 8.80
CA TRP A 243 9.06 26.38 9.09
C TRP A 243 10.51 26.67 9.45
N HIS A 244 11.21 27.54 8.71
CA HIS A 244 12.55 27.98 9.11
C HIS A 244 12.56 28.68 10.47
N ALA A 245 11.50 29.42 10.84
CA ALA A 245 11.38 30.06 12.13
C ALA A 245 11.07 29.09 13.31
N PHE A 246 10.41 27.96 13.05
CA PHE A 246 10.02 26.97 14.07
C PHE A 246 10.91 25.71 14.15
N ALA A 247 11.67 25.38 13.09
CA ALA A 247 12.45 24.15 12.99
C ALA A 247 13.71 24.10 13.87
N HIS A 248 14.12 25.23 14.49
CA HIS A 248 15.37 25.26 15.26
C HIS A 248 15.30 24.58 16.64
N GLU A 249 14.11 24.29 17.18
CA GLU A 249 14.00 23.74 18.55
C GLU A 249 13.04 22.56 18.73
N ARG A 250 12.19 22.25 17.75
CA ARG A 250 11.26 21.11 17.81
C ARG A 250 11.15 20.52 16.41
N GLY A 251 11.32 19.20 16.29
CA GLY A 251 11.23 18.49 15.00
C GLY A 251 9.99 18.90 14.20
N PRO A 252 10.02 18.75 12.86
CA PRO A 252 9.06 19.37 11.95
C PRO A 252 7.62 19.10 12.40
N VAL A 253 6.89 20.16 12.76
CA VAL A 253 5.44 20.07 12.96
C VAL A 253 4.87 19.57 11.63
N GLN A 254 4.35 18.34 11.65
CA GLN A 254 4.02 17.53 10.48
C GLN A 254 2.98 18.23 9.60
N THR A 255 3.43 18.79 8.48
CA THR A 255 2.61 19.38 7.40
C THR A 255 1.49 18.45 6.92
N TRP A 256 1.71 17.15 7.12
CA TRP A 256 0.81 16.07 6.74
C TRP A 256 -0.51 16.02 7.50
N GLN A 257 -0.64 16.73 8.63
CA GLN A 257 -1.90 16.82 9.39
C GLN A 257 -2.70 18.08 9.08
N PHE A 258 -2.20 18.94 8.20
CA PHE A 258 -2.86 20.18 7.84
C PHE A 258 -4.30 19.97 7.28
N PRO A 259 -4.59 18.91 6.50
CA PRO A 259 -5.96 18.60 6.08
C PRO A 259 -6.95 18.41 7.24
N ALA A 260 -6.52 17.96 8.43
CA ALA A 260 -7.40 17.88 9.60
C ALA A 260 -7.97 19.25 10.00
N LEU A 261 -7.23 20.34 9.76
CA LEU A 261 -7.70 21.70 10.00
C LEU A 261 -8.81 22.11 9.03
N PHE A 262 -8.72 21.70 7.76
CA PHE A 262 -9.79 21.90 6.78
C PHE A 262 -11.06 21.20 7.24
N VAL A 263 -10.94 19.93 7.65
CA VAL A 263 -12.06 19.15 8.19
C VAL A 263 -12.71 19.87 9.37
N VAL A 264 -11.93 20.31 10.35
CA VAL A 264 -12.48 21.01 11.53
C VAL A 264 -13.17 22.32 11.12
N ALA A 265 -12.55 23.12 10.27
CA ALA A 265 -13.10 24.41 9.82
C ALA A 265 -14.42 24.23 9.04
N ASP A 266 -14.44 23.32 8.06
CA ASP A 266 -15.64 23.01 7.28
C ASP A 266 -16.75 22.45 8.15
N MET A 267 -16.42 21.53 9.07
CA MET A 267 -17.39 20.95 10.00
C MET A 267 -18.04 22.03 10.87
N VAL A 268 -17.28 23.01 11.36
CA VAL A 268 -17.81 24.13 12.13
C VAL A 268 -18.70 25.02 11.26
N ALA A 269 -18.24 25.38 10.05
CA ALA A 269 -18.99 26.22 9.12
C ALA A 269 -20.34 25.57 8.72
N ILE A 270 -20.31 24.28 8.40
CA ILE A 270 -21.50 23.50 8.02
C ILE A 270 -22.42 23.27 9.21
N ALA A 271 -21.89 22.96 10.41
CA ALA A 271 -22.72 22.84 11.60
C ALA A 271 -23.43 24.15 11.92
N ALA A 272 -22.74 25.29 11.79
CA ALA A 272 -23.33 26.61 11.96
C ALA A 272 -24.42 26.87 10.91
N LEU A 273 -24.14 26.64 9.63
CA LEU A 273 -25.11 26.85 8.56
C LEU A 273 -26.36 25.99 8.73
N VAL A 274 -26.19 24.69 9.02
CA VAL A 274 -27.30 23.75 9.24
C VAL A 274 -28.13 24.14 10.48
N ARG A 275 -27.48 24.67 11.52
CA ARG A 275 -28.14 25.09 12.76
C ARG A 275 -28.92 26.39 12.61
N PHE A 276 -28.36 27.37 11.89
CA PHE A 276 -28.91 28.73 11.84
C PHE A 276 -29.75 29.02 10.59
N VAL A 277 -29.57 28.25 9.50
CA VAL A 277 -30.29 28.48 8.24
C VAL A 277 -31.33 27.40 8.00
N ARG A 278 -32.61 27.80 8.00
CA ARG A 278 -33.75 26.92 7.73
C ARG A 278 -33.63 26.26 6.34
N PRO A 279 -34.01 24.98 6.20
CA PRO A 279 -34.03 24.32 4.90
C PRO A 279 -35.01 24.97 3.94
N SER A 280 -34.91 24.57 2.67
CA SER A 280 -36.01 24.80 1.73
C SER A 280 -37.23 24.02 2.24
N GLU A 281 -38.39 24.68 2.40
CA GLU A 281 -39.64 23.97 2.71
C GLU A 281 -39.95 22.99 1.57
N PRO A 282 -40.33 21.73 1.89
CA PRO A 282 -40.83 20.84 0.86
C PRO A 282 -42.10 21.46 0.28
N PRO A 283 -42.35 21.41 -1.04
CA PRO A 283 -43.66 21.79 -1.56
C PRO A 283 -44.73 20.96 -0.85
N VAL A 284 -45.89 21.58 -0.59
CA VAL A 284 -47.08 20.89 -0.08
C VAL A 284 -47.47 19.71 -1.00
N ASP A 285 -47.01 19.74 -2.27
CA ASP A 285 -47.05 18.68 -3.26
C ASP A 285 -45.68 17.99 -3.50
N ALA A 286 -44.87 17.74 -2.47
CA ALA A 286 -43.70 16.84 -2.59
C ALA A 286 -44.18 15.40 -2.75
N VAL A 287 -44.78 15.13 -3.92
CA VAL A 287 -45.28 13.85 -4.39
C VAL A 287 -44.18 12.82 -4.14
N VAL A 288 -44.46 11.89 -3.23
CA VAL A 288 -43.81 10.58 -3.20
C VAL A 288 -43.76 10.12 -4.65
N SER A 289 -42.55 9.95 -5.20
CA SER A 289 -42.38 9.46 -6.57
C SER A 289 -43.35 8.29 -6.77
N PRO A 290 -44.17 8.27 -7.83
CA PRO A 290 -45.23 7.27 -7.98
C PRO A 290 -44.70 5.82 -8.07
N ARG A 291 -43.37 5.63 -8.10
CA ARG A 291 -42.69 4.32 -8.19
C ARG A 291 -41.45 4.23 -7.28
N PRO A 292 -41.59 4.25 -5.94
CA PRO A 292 -40.44 4.23 -5.01
C PRO A 292 -39.66 2.90 -5.09
N LEU A 293 -40.35 1.80 -5.40
CA LEU A 293 -39.74 0.49 -5.60
C LEU A 293 -38.83 0.44 -6.83
N LEU A 294 -39.27 1.02 -7.96
CA LEU A 294 -38.47 1.05 -9.19
C LEU A 294 -37.17 1.84 -8.98
N LEU A 295 -37.24 3.02 -8.35
CA LEU A 295 -36.04 3.81 -8.04
C LEU A 295 -35.09 3.07 -7.08
N THR A 296 -35.62 2.30 -6.13
CA THR A 296 -34.84 1.45 -5.24
C THR A 296 -34.11 0.36 -6.02
N ILE A 297 -34.81 -0.35 -6.92
CA ILE A 297 -34.22 -1.39 -7.77
C ILE A 297 -33.16 -0.79 -8.69
N VAL A 298 -33.44 0.33 -9.36
CA VAL A 298 -32.48 1.00 -10.25
C VAL A 298 -31.24 1.46 -9.49
N ALA A 299 -31.40 2.08 -8.30
CA ALA A 299 -30.27 2.48 -7.47
C ALA A 299 -29.41 1.27 -7.06
N ALA A 300 -30.05 0.18 -6.63
CA ALA A 300 -29.40 -1.07 -6.24
C ALA A 300 -28.61 -1.69 -7.41
N VAL A 301 -29.23 -1.78 -8.58
CA VAL A 301 -28.61 -2.35 -9.79
C VAL A 301 -27.42 -1.49 -10.24
N LEU A 302 -27.58 -0.16 -10.31
CA LEU A 302 -26.48 0.74 -10.67
C LEU A 302 -25.34 0.67 -9.64
N ALA A 303 -25.66 0.61 -8.35
CA ALA A 303 -24.67 0.47 -7.28
C ALA A 303 -23.88 -0.84 -7.37
N ALA A 304 -24.51 -1.94 -7.79
CA ALA A 304 -23.84 -3.22 -8.00
C ALA A 304 -23.03 -3.25 -9.31
N LEU A 305 -23.60 -2.76 -10.41
CA LEU A 305 -22.97 -2.85 -11.73
C LEU A 305 -21.80 -1.89 -11.90
N THR A 306 -21.84 -0.71 -11.28
CA THR A 306 -20.83 0.33 -11.53
C THR A 306 -19.42 -0.08 -11.08
N PRO A 307 -19.19 -0.57 -9.84
CA PRO A 307 -17.86 -1.03 -9.43
C PRO A 307 -17.41 -2.25 -10.24
N ALA A 308 -18.28 -3.24 -10.43
CA ALA A 308 -17.97 -4.43 -11.22
C ALA A 308 -17.53 -4.07 -12.65
N PHE A 309 -18.24 -3.16 -13.31
CA PHE A 309 -17.93 -2.72 -14.66
C PHE A 309 -16.65 -1.88 -14.76
N LEU A 310 -16.26 -1.16 -13.70
CA LEU A 310 -15.06 -0.30 -13.70
C LEU A 310 -13.82 -0.97 -13.13
N THR A 311 -13.96 -2.13 -12.48
CA THR A 311 -12.85 -2.82 -11.81
C THR A 311 -12.46 -4.14 -12.47
N LEU A 312 -13.43 -4.97 -12.88
CA LEU A 312 -13.13 -6.32 -13.33
C LEU A 312 -12.37 -6.34 -14.67
N PRO A 313 -11.19 -6.97 -14.76
CA PRO A 313 -10.54 -7.20 -16.05
C PRO A 313 -11.19 -8.37 -16.80
N PHE A 314 -11.07 -8.38 -18.13
CA PHE A 314 -11.34 -9.56 -18.95
C PHE A 314 -10.01 -10.25 -19.27
N GLY A 315 -9.80 -11.42 -18.66
CA GLY A 315 -8.55 -12.18 -18.77
C GLY A 315 -7.77 -12.25 -17.46
N ARG A 316 -6.76 -13.12 -17.43
CA ARG A 316 -5.81 -13.27 -16.31
C ARG A 316 -4.46 -12.71 -16.71
N CYS A 317 -3.70 -12.25 -15.73
CA CYS A 317 -2.27 -12.02 -15.91
C CYS A 317 -1.57 -13.38 -16.06
N SER A 318 -0.55 -13.46 -16.92
CA SER A 318 0.23 -14.69 -17.11
C SER A 318 1.57 -14.39 -17.76
N LEU A 319 2.61 -15.12 -17.34
CA LEU A 319 3.92 -15.17 -18.01
C LEU A 319 4.20 -16.53 -18.66
N GLU A 320 3.23 -17.46 -18.64
CA GLU A 320 3.44 -18.81 -19.18
C GLU A 320 3.79 -18.76 -20.67
N GLY A 321 5.00 -19.23 -21.01
CA GLY A 321 5.51 -19.25 -22.38
C GLY A 321 5.79 -17.86 -22.97
N LYS A 322 5.97 -16.84 -22.12
CA LYS A 322 6.23 -15.44 -22.51
C LYS A 322 7.69 -15.08 -22.42
N HIS A 323 8.19 -14.31 -23.38
CA HIS A 323 9.58 -13.85 -23.40
C HIS A 323 9.71 -12.40 -22.94
N VAL A 324 10.41 -12.20 -21.83
CA VAL A 324 10.78 -10.88 -21.31
C VAL A 324 12.22 -10.56 -21.74
N VAL A 325 12.42 -9.43 -22.42
CA VAL A 325 13.74 -8.95 -22.83
C VAL A 325 14.08 -7.68 -22.06
N ALA A 326 15.27 -7.61 -21.51
CA ALA A 326 15.84 -6.38 -20.97
C ALA A 326 16.96 -5.82 -21.86
N SER A 327 17.21 -4.51 -21.81
CA SER A 327 18.41 -3.92 -22.42
C SER A 327 19.60 -4.00 -21.48
N ASP A 328 20.81 -4.21 -22.01
CA ASP A 328 22.08 -4.05 -21.28
C ASP A 328 22.46 -2.59 -21.02
N ASN A 329 21.78 -1.64 -21.67
CA ASN A 329 21.89 -0.22 -21.31
C ASN A 329 21.10 0.02 -20.01
N VAL A 330 21.73 -0.27 -18.88
CA VAL A 330 21.16 -0.21 -17.54
C VAL A 330 22.11 0.48 -16.58
N TYR A 331 21.59 1.37 -15.73
CA TYR A 331 22.34 1.85 -14.57
C TYR A 331 22.40 0.77 -13.50
N GLY A 332 23.51 0.04 -13.42
CA GLY A 332 23.69 -1.07 -12.49
C GLY A 332 24.41 -2.24 -13.14
N ASN A 333 24.07 -3.45 -12.70
CA ASN A 333 24.62 -4.69 -13.26
C ASN A 333 23.66 -5.88 -13.15
N TRP A 334 23.92 -6.89 -13.97
CA TRP A 334 23.21 -8.17 -13.98
C TRP A 334 23.79 -9.19 -13.00
N GLU A 335 24.58 -8.75 -12.00
CA GLU A 335 25.22 -9.68 -11.08
C GLU A 335 24.24 -10.25 -10.05
N ARG A 336 24.52 -11.48 -9.63
CA ARG A 336 23.87 -12.18 -8.53
C ARG A 336 24.78 -12.15 -7.29
N PRO A 337 24.24 -12.25 -6.06
CA PRO A 337 25.04 -12.44 -4.86
C PRO A 337 25.95 -13.68 -4.97
N LYS A 338 27.24 -13.54 -4.63
CA LYS A 338 28.23 -14.64 -4.68
C LYS A 338 28.85 -14.91 -3.30
N HIS A 339 29.25 -16.15 -3.05
CA HIS A 339 30.06 -16.48 -1.89
C HIS A 339 31.44 -15.81 -1.99
N GLY A 340 31.91 -15.22 -0.89
CA GLY A 340 33.14 -14.43 -0.86
C GLY A 340 32.89 -12.92 -0.87
N ASP A 341 31.78 -12.48 -1.47
CA ASP A 341 31.40 -11.07 -1.60
C ASP A 341 30.20 -10.75 -0.70
N TYR A 342 30.40 -9.84 0.26
CA TYR A 342 29.45 -9.56 1.34
C TYR A 342 29.21 -8.06 1.51
N GLY A 343 28.06 -7.72 2.10
CA GLY A 343 27.59 -6.36 2.30
C GLY A 343 26.63 -5.90 1.20
N ARG A 344 25.90 -4.82 1.48
CA ARG A 344 24.82 -4.27 0.65
C ARG A 344 25.24 -3.96 -0.78
N LEU A 345 26.46 -3.44 -0.98
CA LEU A 345 26.96 -3.07 -2.30
C LEU A 345 27.47 -4.27 -3.13
N SER A 346 27.56 -5.45 -2.52
CA SER A 346 28.13 -6.65 -3.13
C SER A 346 27.06 -7.64 -3.62
N ILE A 347 25.78 -7.27 -3.55
CA ILE A 347 24.67 -8.17 -3.85
C ILE A 347 24.28 -8.20 -5.34
N GLY A 348 24.96 -7.42 -6.18
CA GLY A 348 24.52 -7.13 -7.55
C GLY A 348 23.20 -6.37 -7.59
N MET A 349 22.71 -6.02 -8.78
CA MET A 349 21.49 -5.22 -8.90
C MET A 349 20.31 -5.99 -9.45
N TYR A 350 20.41 -6.64 -10.61
CA TYR A 350 19.25 -7.21 -11.31
C TYR A 350 19.37 -8.70 -11.65
N GLY A 351 20.46 -9.36 -11.25
CA GLY A 351 20.77 -10.73 -11.65
C GLY A 351 19.76 -11.80 -11.22
N MET A 352 18.91 -11.54 -10.22
CA MET A 352 17.87 -12.47 -9.77
C MET A 352 16.56 -12.38 -10.59
N LEU A 353 16.44 -11.44 -11.54
CA LEU A 353 15.22 -11.29 -12.34
C LEU A 353 14.97 -12.48 -13.27
N GLU A 354 16.04 -13.08 -13.81
CA GLU A 354 15.95 -14.26 -14.67
C GLU A 354 15.26 -15.42 -13.93
N THR A 355 15.80 -15.82 -12.77
CA THR A 355 15.21 -16.91 -11.95
C THR A 355 13.81 -16.57 -11.46
N PHE A 356 13.53 -15.28 -11.21
CA PHE A 356 12.19 -14.84 -10.85
C PHE A 356 11.18 -15.00 -12.00
N VAL A 357 11.51 -14.56 -13.21
CA VAL A 357 10.63 -14.70 -14.39
C VAL A 357 10.44 -16.16 -14.78
N GLU A 358 11.50 -16.97 -14.72
CA GLU A 358 11.43 -18.42 -14.96
C GLU A 358 10.51 -19.11 -13.94
N SER A 359 10.55 -18.68 -12.67
CA SER A 359 9.65 -19.22 -11.65
C SER A 359 8.17 -18.91 -11.91
N LEU A 360 7.87 -17.96 -12.80
CA LEU A 360 6.51 -17.58 -13.20
C LEU A 360 6.08 -18.22 -14.53
N GLY A 361 6.92 -19.08 -15.13
CA GLY A 361 6.66 -19.77 -16.40
C GLY A 361 7.11 -19.02 -17.66
N GLY A 362 7.81 -17.88 -17.51
CA GLY A 362 8.35 -17.10 -18.62
C GLY A 362 9.81 -17.43 -18.93
N THR A 363 10.35 -16.80 -19.97
CA THR A 363 11.78 -16.75 -20.28
C THR A 363 12.30 -15.32 -20.14
N PHE A 364 13.57 -15.18 -19.79
CA PHE A 364 14.22 -13.90 -19.61
C PHE A 364 15.55 -13.86 -20.37
N THR A 365 15.77 -12.81 -21.16
CA THR A 365 17.09 -12.49 -21.70
C THR A 365 17.38 -11.01 -21.53
N HIS A 366 18.65 -10.64 -21.53
CA HIS A 366 19.08 -9.27 -21.63
C HIS A 366 20.00 -9.13 -22.85
N GLU A 367 19.82 -8.04 -23.60
CA GLU A 367 20.40 -7.86 -24.93
C GLU A 367 21.15 -6.54 -25.02
N LYS A 368 22.33 -6.58 -25.64
CA LYS A 368 23.13 -5.39 -25.90
C LYS A 368 22.58 -4.53 -27.03
N GLU A 369 21.99 -5.15 -28.04
CA GLU A 369 21.39 -4.45 -29.17
C GLU A 369 19.97 -4.94 -29.39
N LEU A 370 19.01 -4.01 -29.32
CA LEU A 370 17.60 -4.31 -29.56
C LEU A 370 17.30 -4.29 -31.06
N THR A 371 17.64 -5.40 -31.74
CA THR A 371 17.36 -5.61 -33.18
C THR A 371 15.88 -5.88 -33.45
N ASP A 372 15.45 -5.75 -34.70
CA ASP A 372 14.08 -6.07 -35.09
C ASP A 372 13.75 -7.56 -34.85
N GLU A 373 14.72 -8.46 -35.03
CA GLU A 373 14.57 -9.89 -34.78
C GLU A 373 14.35 -10.20 -33.30
N VAL A 374 15.09 -9.53 -32.40
CA VAL A 374 14.90 -9.64 -30.95
C VAL A 374 13.51 -9.13 -30.59
N LEU A 375 13.18 -7.89 -30.98
CA LEU A 375 11.91 -7.25 -30.63
C LEU A 375 10.68 -8.00 -31.19
N ALA A 376 10.82 -8.68 -32.33
CA ALA A 376 9.75 -9.50 -32.90
C ALA A 376 9.41 -10.75 -32.05
N GLN A 377 10.35 -11.21 -31.21
CA GLN A 377 10.18 -12.35 -30.30
C GLN A 377 9.88 -11.92 -28.86
N THR A 378 9.92 -10.62 -28.58
CA THR A 378 9.73 -10.04 -27.24
C THR A 378 8.25 -9.81 -26.93
N ASP A 379 7.72 -10.47 -25.89
CA ASP A 379 6.39 -10.15 -25.35
C ASP A 379 6.42 -8.92 -24.46
N VAL A 380 7.49 -8.73 -23.67
CA VAL A 380 7.68 -7.56 -22.79
C VAL A 380 9.12 -7.06 -22.89
N LEU A 381 9.28 -5.79 -23.27
CA LEU A 381 10.56 -5.08 -23.21
C LEU A 381 10.67 -4.35 -21.87
N MET A 382 11.79 -4.53 -21.18
CA MET A 382 12.11 -3.88 -19.92
C MET A 382 13.36 -3.01 -20.06
N LEU A 383 13.24 -1.75 -19.65
CA LEU A 383 14.34 -0.79 -19.65
C LEU A 383 14.54 -0.26 -18.22
N MET A 384 15.71 -0.48 -17.62
CA MET A 384 16.00 -0.03 -16.25
C MET A 384 17.01 1.12 -16.31
N TYR A 385 16.46 2.34 -16.28
CA TYR A 385 17.19 3.60 -16.27
C TYR A 385 18.39 3.62 -17.26
N PRO A 386 18.11 3.59 -18.58
CA PRO A 386 19.16 3.66 -19.59
C PRO A 386 19.94 4.98 -19.47
N HIS A 387 21.26 4.88 -19.54
CA HIS A 387 22.19 5.99 -19.30
C HIS A 387 23.33 6.07 -20.33
N GLU A 388 23.44 5.08 -21.22
CA GLU A 388 24.31 5.15 -22.40
C GLU A 388 23.57 5.74 -23.60
N ASP A 389 24.34 6.25 -24.57
CA ASP A 389 23.78 6.74 -25.83
C ASP A 389 23.10 5.60 -26.61
N TRP A 390 21.93 5.88 -27.18
CA TRP A 390 21.20 4.94 -28.03
C TRP A 390 22.02 4.53 -29.26
N LEU A 391 22.01 3.23 -29.57
CA LEU A 391 22.60 2.75 -30.81
C LEU A 391 21.85 3.31 -32.04
N PRO A 392 22.50 3.43 -33.21
CA PRO A 392 21.85 3.94 -34.41
C PRO A 392 20.52 3.23 -34.73
N GLY A 393 19.45 4.01 -34.74
CA GLY A 393 18.08 3.55 -35.02
C GLY A 393 17.40 2.74 -33.91
N GLU A 394 18.05 2.51 -32.76
CA GLU A 394 17.51 1.68 -31.68
C GLU A 394 16.26 2.28 -31.06
N LEU A 395 16.27 3.58 -30.76
CA LEU A 395 15.12 4.29 -30.21
C LEU A 395 13.90 4.20 -31.14
N GLU A 396 14.13 4.30 -32.45
CA GLU A 396 13.07 4.19 -33.46
C GLU A 396 12.51 2.76 -33.52
N ARG A 397 13.36 1.73 -33.38
CA ARG A 397 12.93 0.33 -33.28
C ARG A 397 12.09 0.09 -32.02
N ILE A 398 12.48 0.63 -30.87
CA ILE A 398 11.70 0.56 -29.62
C ILE A 398 10.32 1.21 -29.81
N HIS A 399 10.27 2.42 -30.38
CA HIS A 399 9.00 3.11 -30.64
C HIS A 399 8.11 2.34 -31.62
N ASN A 400 8.70 1.75 -32.66
CA ASN A 400 7.96 0.93 -33.63
C ASN A 400 7.45 -0.37 -33.02
N TYR A 401 8.25 -1.04 -32.18
CA TYR A 401 7.84 -2.21 -31.40
C TYR A 401 6.57 -1.92 -30.61
N VAL A 402 6.56 -0.82 -29.83
CA VAL A 402 5.38 -0.43 -29.05
C VAL A 402 4.18 -0.12 -29.96
N ARG A 403 4.35 0.73 -30.98
CA ARG A 403 3.24 1.10 -31.89
C ARG A 403 2.60 -0.12 -32.56
N ASN A 404 3.37 -1.16 -32.82
CA ASN A 404 2.93 -2.41 -33.46
C ASN A 404 2.42 -3.47 -32.47
N GLY A 405 2.16 -3.11 -31.21
CA GLY A 405 1.57 -4.01 -30.22
C GLY A 405 2.53 -4.56 -29.18
N GLY A 406 3.77 -4.07 -29.12
CA GLY A 406 4.71 -4.41 -28.06
C GLY A 406 4.33 -3.82 -26.70
N SER A 407 4.74 -4.49 -25.63
CA SER A 407 4.57 -4.02 -24.24
C SER A 407 5.90 -3.54 -23.69
N LEU A 408 5.95 -2.32 -23.21
CA LEU A 408 7.16 -1.70 -22.65
C LEU A 408 6.93 -1.31 -21.18
N VAL A 409 7.86 -1.71 -20.32
CA VAL A 409 8.02 -1.12 -18.98
C VAL A 409 9.37 -0.44 -18.88
N ILE A 410 9.36 0.79 -18.37
CA ILE A 410 10.57 1.56 -18.14
C ILE A 410 10.62 2.02 -16.68
N PHE A 411 11.74 1.73 -16.02
CA PHE A 411 12.02 2.08 -14.63
C PHE A 411 12.96 3.28 -14.60
N GLY A 412 12.50 4.35 -13.94
CA GLY A 412 13.16 5.65 -13.80
C GLY A 412 13.92 5.74 -12.48
N GLU A 413 14.72 6.79 -12.35
CA GLU A 413 15.54 7.04 -11.16
C GLU A 413 15.88 8.53 -11.05
N HIS A 414 16.25 8.98 -9.84
CA HIS A 414 16.62 10.36 -9.52
C HIS A 414 18.11 10.68 -9.71
N THR A 415 18.95 9.70 -10.05
CA THR A 415 20.41 9.74 -9.77
C THR A 415 21.33 10.15 -10.93
N ILE A 416 20.83 10.26 -12.18
CA ILE A 416 21.67 10.62 -13.34
C ILE A 416 21.03 11.71 -14.18
N ARG A 417 21.87 12.65 -14.60
CA ARG A 417 21.56 13.63 -15.64
C ARG A 417 22.65 13.62 -16.68
N GLU A 418 22.27 13.57 -17.95
CA GLU A 418 23.22 13.57 -19.05
C GLU A 418 23.91 14.94 -19.19
N LYS A 419 25.04 14.98 -19.91
CA LYS A 419 25.81 16.22 -20.12
C LYS A 419 25.01 17.36 -20.78
N ASP A 420 23.95 17.04 -21.51
CA ASP A 420 23.04 18.01 -22.14
C ASP A 420 21.88 18.42 -21.22
N GLY A 421 21.88 17.94 -19.98
CA GLY A 421 20.86 18.22 -18.98
C GLY A 421 19.56 17.41 -19.15
N LYS A 422 19.53 16.42 -20.06
CA LYS A 422 18.37 15.53 -20.27
C LYS A 422 18.57 14.18 -19.60
N ALA A 423 17.53 13.35 -19.62
CA ALA A 423 17.60 11.95 -19.25
C ALA A 423 17.23 11.10 -20.47
N ARG A 424 18.09 10.16 -20.87
CA ARG A 424 17.84 9.24 -22.00
C ARG A 424 16.54 8.46 -21.83
N PHE A 425 16.17 8.20 -20.58
CA PHE A 425 14.87 7.69 -20.18
C PHE A 425 13.68 8.44 -20.84
N ASN A 426 13.70 9.77 -20.89
CA ASN A 426 12.60 10.56 -21.46
C ASN A 426 12.58 10.55 -23.00
N ASP A 427 13.69 10.18 -23.66
CA ASP A 427 13.70 9.98 -25.11
C ASP A 427 12.79 8.79 -25.50
N VAL A 428 12.76 7.74 -24.67
CA VAL A 428 11.85 6.59 -24.86
C VAL A 428 10.39 7.02 -24.65
N LEU A 429 10.12 7.84 -23.63
CA LEU A 429 8.78 8.32 -23.32
C LEU A 429 8.25 9.41 -24.27
N SER A 430 9.03 9.88 -25.24
CA SER A 430 8.63 10.97 -26.14
C SER A 430 7.42 10.66 -27.03
N ILE A 431 6.99 9.39 -27.06
CA ILE A 431 5.76 8.92 -27.75
C ILE A 431 4.53 8.89 -26.84
N THR A 432 4.67 9.35 -25.60
CA THR A 432 3.65 9.37 -24.55
C THR A 432 3.49 10.77 -23.97
N ASP A 433 2.46 10.96 -23.15
CA ASP A 433 2.22 12.16 -22.34
C ASP A 433 2.73 11.98 -20.90
N MET A 434 3.72 11.09 -20.72
CA MET A 434 4.43 10.84 -19.47
C MET A 434 5.84 11.42 -19.54
N VAL A 435 6.31 11.98 -18.44
CA VAL A 435 7.69 12.48 -18.29
C VAL A 435 8.17 12.14 -16.88
N VAL A 436 9.38 11.62 -16.75
CA VAL A 436 10.06 11.54 -15.45
C VAL A 436 10.93 12.78 -15.27
N PRO A 437 10.51 13.76 -14.46
CA PRO A 437 11.31 14.94 -14.17
C PRO A 437 12.59 14.59 -13.39
N PHE A 438 13.51 15.56 -13.34
CA PHE A 438 14.67 15.50 -12.46
C PHE A 438 14.25 15.92 -11.04
N ASP A 439 13.67 14.97 -10.31
CA ASP A 439 13.24 15.13 -8.93
C ASP A 439 13.37 13.80 -8.16
N ALA A 440 13.16 13.87 -6.85
CA ALA A 440 12.98 12.71 -5.99
C ALA A 440 11.59 12.75 -5.37
N ALA A 441 10.81 11.68 -5.55
CA ALA A 441 9.52 11.52 -4.90
C ALA A 441 9.76 11.16 -3.42
N LEU A 442 9.56 12.12 -2.52
CA LEU A 442 9.82 11.98 -1.09
C LEU A 442 8.56 11.69 -0.28
N PHE A 443 8.73 10.85 0.73
CA PHE A 443 7.72 10.46 1.70
C PHE A 443 8.09 10.95 3.10
N GLN A 444 7.08 11.05 3.98
CA GLN A 444 7.33 11.31 5.40
C GLN A 444 7.71 10.05 6.18
N VAL A 445 7.13 8.91 5.82
CA VAL A 445 7.38 7.61 6.45
C VAL A 445 8.00 6.69 5.41
N GLY A 446 9.15 6.09 5.76
CA GLY A 446 9.93 5.14 4.95
C GLY A 446 9.09 4.29 4.01
N GLY A 447 9.41 4.26 2.71
CA GLY A 447 8.76 3.38 1.74
C GLY A 447 7.28 3.70 1.48
N TRP A 448 6.90 4.99 1.58
CA TRP A 448 5.54 5.49 1.37
C TRP A 448 4.47 4.82 2.25
N LEU A 449 4.87 4.25 3.39
CA LEU A 449 3.94 3.59 4.29
C LEU A 449 2.82 4.55 4.69
N GLN A 450 1.60 4.01 4.72
CA GLN A 450 0.39 4.77 5.06
C GLN A 450 0.03 5.90 4.05
N SER A 451 0.72 5.96 2.91
CA SER A 451 0.62 7.07 1.94
C SER A 451 0.30 6.63 0.51
N TYR A 452 0.42 5.33 0.21
CA TYR A 452 0.05 4.79 -1.10
C TYR A 452 -1.43 4.98 -1.40
N ASP A 453 -1.72 5.33 -2.65
CA ASP A 453 -3.07 5.35 -3.21
C ASP A 453 -3.11 4.66 -4.57
N PRO A 454 -3.29 3.33 -4.58
CA PRO A 454 -3.39 2.55 -5.79
C PRO A 454 -4.70 2.85 -6.51
N HIS A 455 -4.59 3.12 -7.81
CA HIS A 455 -5.73 3.18 -8.69
C HIS A 455 -6.22 1.78 -9.04
N VAL A 456 -7.49 1.67 -9.44
CA VAL A 456 -8.10 0.38 -9.80
C VAL A 456 -7.41 -0.17 -11.05
N HIS A 457 -6.63 -1.24 -10.88
CA HIS A 457 -5.89 -1.90 -11.95
C HIS A 457 -5.46 -3.32 -11.53
N PRO A 458 -5.36 -4.31 -12.44
CA PRO A 458 -4.88 -5.65 -12.10
C PRO A 458 -3.51 -5.70 -11.41
N ILE A 459 -2.65 -4.72 -11.67
CA ILE A 459 -1.31 -4.66 -11.05
C ILE A 459 -1.33 -4.16 -9.61
N THR A 460 -2.37 -3.45 -9.17
CA THR A 460 -2.40 -2.73 -7.88
C THR A 460 -3.54 -3.15 -6.96
N SER A 461 -4.66 -3.62 -7.51
CA SER A 461 -5.86 -4.01 -6.76
C SER A 461 -5.57 -5.11 -5.74
N GLY A 462 -6.06 -4.93 -4.51
CA GLY A 462 -5.88 -5.82 -3.36
C GLY A 462 -4.46 -5.96 -2.81
N ILE A 463 -3.44 -5.27 -3.35
CA ILE A 463 -2.10 -5.28 -2.77
C ILE A 463 -2.11 -4.52 -1.43
N SER A 464 -1.55 -5.12 -0.39
CA SER A 464 -1.49 -4.51 0.95
C SER A 464 -0.61 -3.26 0.96
N GLN A 465 -1.01 -2.27 1.76
CA GLN A 465 -0.26 -1.02 1.98
C GLN A 465 0.38 -0.98 3.37
N ASP A 466 0.29 -2.07 4.13
CA ASP A 466 0.84 -2.16 5.48
C ASP A 466 2.37 -2.26 5.45
N ARG A 467 2.94 -2.58 4.29
CA ARG A 467 4.37 -2.65 3.97
C ARG A 467 4.64 -1.93 2.65
N ASN A 468 5.92 -1.80 2.29
CA ASN A 468 6.31 -1.27 0.99
C ASN A 468 6.10 -2.31 -0.14
N ALA A 469 4.87 -2.76 -0.36
CA ALA A 469 4.56 -3.85 -1.29
C ALA A 469 4.70 -3.49 -2.78
N PHE A 470 4.84 -2.20 -3.10
CA PHE A 470 5.09 -1.69 -4.46
C PHE A 470 6.58 -1.45 -4.73
N GLY A 471 7.42 -1.47 -3.70
CA GLY A 471 8.87 -1.35 -3.84
C GLY A 471 9.37 0.05 -4.19
N VAL A 472 8.59 1.09 -3.89
CA VAL A 472 9.04 2.48 -4.05
C VAL A 472 9.86 2.87 -2.84
N VAL A 473 11.12 3.21 -3.07
CA VAL A 473 12.04 3.77 -2.08
C VAL A 473 12.18 5.25 -2.46
N THR A 474 13.38 5.69 -2.81
CA THR A 474 13.63 7.06 -3.26
C THR A 474 13.89 7.00 -4.76
N GLY A 475 12.80 7.03 -5.53
CA GLY A 475 12.83 7.21 -6.98
C GLY A 475 12.40 8.63 -7.38
N ALA A 476 12.26 8.87 -8.67
CA ALA A 476 11.68 10.09 -9.23
C ALA A 476 10.13 10.01 -9.28
N SER A 477 9.48 11.17 -9.44
CA SER A 477 8.05 11.24 -9.76
C SER A 477 7.79 10.97 -11.24
N VAL A 478 6.53 10.78 -11.62
CA VAL A 478 6.10 10.69 -13.02
C VAL A 478 5.08 11.79 -13.31
N THR A 479 5.42 12.78 -14.12
CA THR A 479 4.43 13.73 -14.61
C THR A 479 3.55 13.07 -15.68
N THR A 480 2.24 13.29 -15.63
CA THR A 480 1.30 12.70 -16.59
C THR A 480 0.27 13.70 -17.06
N HIS A 481 -0.09 13.63 -18.34
CA HIS A 481 -1.23 14.34 -18.92
C HIS A 481 -2.11 13.36 -19.69
N TRP A 482 -3.38 13.72 -19.94
CA TRP A 482 -4.23 12.90 -20.79
C TRP A 482 -3.55 12.69 -22.17
N PRO A 483 -3.51 11.46 -22.71
CA PRO A 483 -4.23 10.26 -22.29
C PRO A 483 -3.47 9.32 -21.35
N ALA A 484 -2.28 9.67 -20.84
CA ALA A 484 -1.58 8.91 -19.81
C ALA A 484 -2.43 8.81 -18.53
N ARG A 485 -2.31 7.69 -17.81
CA ARG A 485 -3.21 7.31 -16.72
C ARG A 485 -2.39 6.90 -15.50
N PRO A 486 -2.57 7.55 -14.34
CA PRO A 486 -1.88 7.12 -13.12
C PRO A 486 -2.40 5.77 -12.63
N LEU A 487 -1.48 4.96 -12.12
CA LEU A 487 -1.70 3.64 -11.53
C LEU A 487 -1.40 3.62 -10.03
N LEU A 488 -0.40 4.36 -9.59
CA LEU A 488 0.00 4.46 -8.19
C LEU A 488 0.38 5.90 -7.86
N LEU A 489 -0.17 6.40 -6.76
CA LEU A 489 0.11 7.72 -6.21
C LEU A 489 0.69 7.61 -4.80
N GLY A 490 1.46 8.61 -4.42
CA GLY A 490 1.80 8.92 -3.03
C GLY A 490 1.03 10.15 -2.55
N ARG A 491 0.01 9.96 -1.70
CA ARG A 491 -0.88 11.06 -1.22
C ARG A 491 -0.18 12.04 -0.30
N TRP A 492 0.65 11.53 0.60
CA TRP A 492 1.30 12.29 1.67
C TRP A 492 2.82 12.35 1.46
N GLY A 493 3.21 13.01 0.37
CA GLY A 493 4.60 13.27 0.00
C GLY A 493 4.71 14.53 -0.85
N PHE A 494 5.91 14.80 -1.35
CA PHE A 494 6.16 15.85 -2.33
C PHE A 494 7.28 15.40 -3.27
N ASN A 495 7.44 16.06 -4.41
CA ASN A 495 8.60 15.85 -5.25
C ASN A 495 9.66 16.91 -4.93
N ASP A 496 10.86 16.48 -4.56
CA ASP A 496 12.01 17.33 -4.24
C ASP A 496 12.84 17.54 -5.50
N PHE A 497 13.00 18.78 -5.96
CA PHE A 497 13.76 19.04 -7.19
C PHE A 497 15.21 18.60 -7.06
N GLY A 498 15.72 17.86 -8.06
CA GLY A 498 17.08 17.33 -8.02
C GLY A 498 18.14 18.45 -8.01
N ASP A 499 19.23 18.22 -7.27
CA ASP A 499 20.41 19.08 -7.26
C ASP A 499 21.62 18.30 -7.80
N GLU A 500 22.15 18.71 -8.95
CA GLU A 500 23.33 18.08 -9.56
C GLU A 500 24.58 18.13 -8.65
N ALA A 501 24.68 19.14 -7.78
CA ALA A 501 25.77 19.26 -6.82
C ALA A 501 25.51 18.48 -5.51
N GLY A 502 24.28 17.99 -5.33
CA GLY A 502 23.81 17.26 -4.17
C GLY A 502 24.34 15.82 -4.10
N ASN A 503 24.30 15.24 -2.90
CA ASN A 503 24.63 13.83 -2.72
C ASN A 503 23.59 12.96 -3.45
N ALA A 504 24.06 12.05 -4.31
CA ALA A 504 23.20 11.20 -5.15
C ALA A 504 22.21 11.98 -6.04
N MET A 505 22.51 13.25 -6.34
CA MET A 505 21.66 14.16 -7.11
C MET A 505 20.27 14.45 -6.50
N LEU A 506 20.11 14.16 -5.20
CA LEU A 506 18.92 14.51 -4.42
C LEU A 506 18.85 16.03 -4.21
N GLY A 507 17.65 16.53 -4.00
CA GLY A 507 17.42 17.93 -3.61
C GLY A 507 17.76 18.19 -2.15
N ASP A 508 17.07 19.14 -1.52
CA ASP A 508 17.36 19.56 -0.15
C ASP A 508 16.53 18.81 0.92
N HIS A 509 15.73 17.84 0.49
CA HIS A 509 14.83 17.04 1.32
C HIS A 509 13.78 17.89 2.06
N ALA A 510 13.51 19.11 1.58
CA ALA A 510 12.54 20.03 2.14
C ALA A 510 11.57 20.50 1.05
N TYR A 511 10.31 20.74 1.43
CA TYR A 511 9.34 21.25 0.48
C TYR A 511 9.67 22.68 0.06
N ASN A 512 9.87 22.87 -1.24
CA ASN A 512 10.13 24.16 -1.87
C ASN A 512 8.95 24.65 -2.72
N PRO A 513 8.63 25.96 -2.70
CA PRO A 513 7.58 26.52 -3.55
C PRO A 513 7.81 26.24 -5.05
N GLY A 514 6.84 25.58 -5.68
CA GLY A 514 6.91 25.12 -7.07
C GLY A 514 6.94 23.60 -7.18
N GLU A 515 7.37 22.92 -6.13
CA GLU A 515 7.21 21.49 -5.97
C GLU A 515 5.74 21.15 -5.74
N ARG A 516 5.36 19.98 -6.24
CA ARG A 516 4.05 19.37 -6.06
C ARG A 516 3.95 18.79 -4.66
N LEU A 517 2.99 19.31 -3.90
CA LEU A 517 2.62 18.79 -2.59
C LEU A 517 1.43 17.83 -2.71
N GLY A 518 1.68 16.58 -2.38
CA GLY A 518 0.68 15.50 -2.37
C GLY A 518 0.30 14.96 -3.74
N ASP A 519 -0.30 13.78 -3.72
CA ASP A 519 -0.73 13.01 -4.89
C ASP A 519 0.36 12.98 -5.98
N VAL A 520 1.59 12.65 -5.56
CA VAL A 520 2.74 12.46 -6.45
C VAL A 520 2.52 11.17 -7.21
N VAL A 521 2.51 11.21 -8.54
CA VAL A 521 2.34 10.00 -9.35
C VAL A 521 3.68 9.26 -9.35
N LEU A 522 3.63 7.97 -9.01
CA LEU A 522 4.80 7.08 -8.93
C LEU A 522 4.85 6.12 -10.12
N ILE A 523 3.67 5.72 -10.64
CA ILE A 523 3.52 4.80 -11.77
C ILE A 523 2.37 5.29 -12.67
N ALA A 524 2.58 5.24 -13.99
CA ALA A 524 1.56 5.56 -14.98
C ALA A 524 1.61 4.63 -16.22
N GLU A 525 0.46 4.46 -16.88
CA GLU A 525 0.34 3.78 -18.18
C GLU A 525 -0.09 4.72 -19.30
N GLN A 526 0.29 4.40 -20.54
CA GLN A 526 -0.34 4.93 -21.75
C GLN A 526 -0.37 3.87 -22.85
N GLU A 527 -1.51 3.74 -23.53
CA GLU A 527 -1.64 2.99 -24.77
C GLU A 527 -1.04 3.82 -25.93
N VAL A 528 -0.21 3.20 -26.78
CA VAL A 528 0.43 3.84 -27.94
C VAL A 528 0.33 2.93 -29.15
N GLY A 529 -0.43 3.34 -30.17
CA GLY A 529 -0.79 2.43 -31.26
C GLY A 529 -1.56 1.23 -30.72
N ASP A 530 -1.09 0.02 -31.02
CA ASP A 530 -1.65 -1.23 -30.50
C ASP A 530 -0.94 -1.74 -29.23
N GLY A 531 0.11 -1.04 -28.78
CA GLY A 531 0.92 -1.41 -27.62
C GLY A 531 0.65 -0.59 -26.37
N ILE A 532 1.46 -0.83 -25.35
CA ILE A 532 1.35 -0.19 -24.03
C ILE A 532 2.72 0.16 -23.46
N VAL A 533 2.79 1.32 -22.81
CA VAL A 533 3.97 1.79 -22.07
C VAL A 533 3.57 1.98 -20.61
N ILE A 534 4.33 1.41 -19.69
CA ILE A 534 4.28 1.73 -18.25
C ILE A 534 5.58 2.42 -17.85
N ALA A 535 5.46 3.61 -17.27
CA ALA A 535 6.56 4.32 -16.63
C ALA A 535 6.44 4.17 -15.11
N PHE A 536 7.52 3.73 -14.47
CA PHE A 536 7.65 3.66 -13.02
C PHE A 536 8.86 4.50 -12.64
N GLY A 537 8.69 5.55 -11.82
CA GLY A 537 9.78 6.45 -11.45
C GLY A 537 10.90 5.87 -10.56
N ASP A 538 10.89 4.58 -10.22
CA ASP A 538 11.85 3.97 -9.30
C ASP A 538 12.33 2.59 -9.80
N THR A 539 13.64 2.35 -9.80
CA THR A 539 14.24 1.06 -10.18
C THR A 539 14.28 0.05 -9.04
N SER A 540 14.09 0.48 -7.80
CA SER A 540 14.31 -0.30 -6.59
C SER A 540 13.51 -1.60 -6.58
N SER A 541 12.26 -1.57 -7.06
CA SER A 541 11.33 -2.71 -7.01
C SER A 541 11.88 -3.97 -7.70
N VAL A 542 12.70 -3.82 -8.74
CA VAL A 542 13.28 -4.92 -9.52
C VAL A 542 14.71 -5.28 -9.11
N THR A 543 15.24 -4.66 -8.04
CA THR A 543 16.57 -5.00 -7.53
C THR A 543 16.56 -6.30 -6.71
N ASN A 544 17.69 -7.02 -6.72
CA ASN A 544 17.93 -8.26 -5.96
C ASN A 544 17.50 -8.15 -4.49
N GLY A 545 17.65 -6.96 -3.90
CA GLY A 545 17.35 -6.72 -2.49
C GLY A 545 15.89 -6.45 -2.15
N ILE A 546 15.11 -5.91 -3.08
CA ILE A 546 13.75 -5.44 -2.81
C ILE A 546 12.71 -6.36 -3.44
N THR A 547 12.98 -6.94 -4.62
CA THR A 547 12.06 -7.85 -5.34
C THR A 547 11.52 -8.95 -4.43
N MET A 548 12.31 -9.43 -3.47
CA MET A 548 11.89 -10.47 -2.51
C MET A 548 10.59 -10.12 -1.77
N GLY A 549 10.46 -8.87 -1.30
CA GLY A 549 9.26 -8.40 -0.58
C GLY A 549 8.12 -7.94 -1.47
N VAL A 550 8.43 -7.59 -2.73
CA VAL A 550 7.49 -6.94 -3.67
C VAL A 550 7.15 -7.80 -4.89
N HIS A 551 7.51 -9.07 -4.85
CA HIS A 551 7.37 -10.01 -5.96
C HIS A 551 5.92 -10.18 -6.43
N ASP A 552 4.91 -10.09 -5.56
CA ASP A 552 3.51 -10.15 -5.97
C ASP A 552 3.16 -8.99 -6.93
N PHE A 553 3.67 -7.79 -6.68
CA PHE A 553 3.52 -6.64 -7.57
C PHE A 553 4.29 -6.83 -8.88
N ASN A 554 5.57 -7.22 -8.81
CA ASN A 554 6.40 -7.40 -10.00
C ASN A 554 5.87 -8.53 -10.90
N ALA A 555 5.42 -9.63 -10.32
CA ALA A 555 4.78 -10.72 -11.06
C ALA A 555 3.60 -10.17 -11.84
N ARG A 556 2.67 -9.48 -11.16
CA ARG A 556 1.47 -8.88 -11.76
C ARG A 556 1.79 -7.88 -12.86
N LEU A 557 2.78 -7.02 -12.65
CA LEU A 557 3.23 -6.03 -13.64
C LEU A 557 3.66 -6.72 -14.93
N LEU A 558 4.56 -7.70 -14.82
CA LEU A 558 5.09 -8.43 -15.97
C LEU A 558 4.02 -9.28 -16.66
N GLY A 559 3.22 -10.03 -15.91
CA GLY A 559 2.15 -10.85 -16.50
C GLY A 559 0.97 -10.05 -17.05
N TYR A 560 0.72 -8.84 -16.55
CA TYR A 560 -0.23 -7.90 -17.17
C TYR A 560 0.29 -7.42 -18.53
N LEU A 561 1.55 -7.00 -18.60
CA LEU A 561 2.19 -6.55 -19.84
C LEU A 561 2.29 -7.68 -20.88
N ALA A 562 2.58 -8.91 -20.44
CA ALA A 562 2.75 -10.04 -21.36
C ALA A 562 1.40 -10.61 -21.87
N ALA A 563 0.42 -10.77 -20.98
CA ALA A 563 -0.88 -11.34 -21.35
C ALA A 563 -1.86 -10.32 -21.95
N ARG A 564 -1.66 -9.02 -21.67
CA ARG A 564 -2.52 -7.90 -22.07
C ARG A 564 -4.03 -8.19 -21.85
N PRO A 565 -4.46 -8.54 -20.63
CA PRO A 565 -5.88 -8.65 -20.34
C PRO A 565 -6.55 -7.29 -20.56
N SER A 566 -7.87 -7.26 -20.80
CA SER A 566 -8.53 -6.00 -21.10
C SER A 566 -8.36 -5.00 -19.94
N SER A 567 -7.77 -3.83 -20.22
CA SER A 567 -7.60 -2.82 -19.18
C SER A 567 -8.96 -2.29 -18.69
N PRO A 568 -9.22 -2.24 -17.38
CA PRO A 568 -10.35 -1.49 -16.82
C PRO A 568 -10.32 0.00 -17.21
N LYS A 569 -9.15 0.49 -17.62
CA LYS A 569 -8.91 1.86 -18.04
C LYS A 569 -9.18 2.14 -19.52
N ALA A 570 -9.59 1.14 -20.30
CA ALA A 570 -9.94 1.31 -21.72
C ALA A 570 -10.99 2.41 -21.94
N MET A 571 -10.77 3.29 -22.94
CA MET A 571 -11.55 4.53 -23.12
C MET A 571 -13.07 4.32 -23.17
N TRP A 572 -13.56 3.27 -23.85
CA TRP A 572 -15.00 3.01 -23.95
C TRP A 572 -15.62 2.64 -22.58
N ARG A 573 -14.88 1.94 -21.71
CA ARG A 573 -15.30 1.65 -20.33
C ARG A 573 -15.32 2.92 -19.51
N GLN A 574 -14.38 3.83 -19.75
CA GLN A 574 -14.31 5.10 -19.05
C GLN A 574 -15.49 6.01 -19.37
N LEU A 575 -15.90 6.08 -20.64
CA LEU A 575 -17.10 6.82 -21.06
C LEU A 575 -18.39 6.24 -20.47
N LEU A 576 -18.60 4.92 -20.61
CA LEU A 576 -19.79 4.25 -20.07
C LEU A 576 -19.82 4.25 -18.54
N GLY A 577 -18.68 4.05 -17.90
CA GLY A 577 -18.54 4.08 -16.44
C GLY A 577 -18.83 5.46 -15.87
N SER A 578 -18.35 6.53 -16.52
CA SER A 578 -18.70 7.91 -16.16
C SER A 578 -20.21 8.16 -16.24
N LEU A 579 -20.87 7.64 -17.28
CA LEU A 579 -22.33 7.70 -17.42
C LEU A 579 -23.04 6.92 -16.29
N LEU A 580 -22.58 5.70 -15.97
CA LEU A 580 -23.14 4.89 -14.88
C LEU A 580 -23.01 5.60 -13.52
N LEU A 581 -21.86 6.20 -13.24
CA LEU A 581 -21.61 7.01 -12.04
C LEU A 581 -22.57 8.21 -11.96
N ALA A 582 -22.73 8.94 -13.07
CA ALA A 582 -23.65 10.08 -13.14
C ALA A 582 -25.12 9.65 -12.94
N CYS A 583 -25.54 8.55 -13.59
CA CYS A 583 -26.86 7.98 -13.43
C CYS A 583 -27.11 7.52 -11.98
N LEU A 584 -26.14 6.83 -11.37
CA LEU A 584 -26.23 6.41 -9.97
C LEU A 584 -26.40 7.63 -9.07
N GLY A 585 -25.52 8.63 -9.19
CA GLY A 585 -25.60 9.88 -8.43
C GLY A 585 -26.99 10.52 -8.56
N PHE A 586 -27.48 10.70 -9.79
CA PHE A 586 -28.80 11.27 -10.05
C PHE A 586 -29.97 10.49 -9.41
N VAL A 587 -29.94 9.16 -9.46
CA VAL A 587 -30.98 8.31 -8.87
C VAL A 587 -30.97 8.40 -7.34
N LEU A 588 -29.79 8.54 -6.72
CA LEU A 588 -29.66 8.67 -5.26
C LEU A 588 -30.39 9.90 -4.70
N PHE A 589 -30.37 11.03 -5.41
CA PHE A 589 -31.13 12.23 -5.01
C PHE A 589 -32.65 12.01 -4.99
N ARG A 590 -33.14 11.00 -5.71
CA ARG A 590 -34.57 10.70 -5.87
C ARG A 590 -35.04 9.50 -5.07
N THR A 591 -34.12 8.69 -4.55
CA THR A 591 -34.45 7.45 -3.86
C THR A 591 -34.75 7.67 -2.37
N GLY A 592 -35.62 6.82 -1.80
CA GLY A 592 -35.95 6.84 -0.37
C GLY A 592 -34.86 6.15 0.48
N SER A 593 -35.01 6.17 1.81
CA SER A 593 -34.01 5.60 2.73
C SER A 593 -33.72 4.11 2.47
N THR A 594 -34.73 3.31 2.10
CA THR A 594 -34.52 1.90 1.70
C THR A 594 -33.64 1.76 0.46
N GLY A 595 -33.83 2.64 -0.54
CA GLY A 595 -32.98 2.65 -1.71
C GLY A 595 -31.56 3.12 -1.43
N LEU A 596 -31.37 4.03 -0.47
CA LEU A 596 -30.03 4.43 -0.01
C LEU A 596 -29.32 3.28 0.73
N ILE A 597 -30.03 2.54 1.60
CA ILE A 597 -29.50 1.35 2.26
C ILE A 597 -29.06 0.31 1.22
N ALA A 598 -29.94 0.00 0.26
CA ALA A 598 -29.65 -0.96 -0.79
C ALA A 598 -28.46 -0.52 -1.66
N ALA A 599 -28.42 0.74 -2.08
CA ALA A 599 -27.33 1.28 -2.87
C ALA A 599 -25.99 1.29 -2.10
N ALA A 600 -25.98 1.75 -0.84
CA ALA A 600 -24.76 1.76 -0.03
C ALA A 600 -24.22 0.35 0.21
N GLY A 601 -25.09 -0.60 0.59
CA GLY A 601 -24.69 -1.99 0.83
C GLY A 601 -24.19 -2.70 -0.44
N LEU A 602 -24.90 -2.55 -1.56
CA LEU A 602 -24.51 -3.18 -2.83
C LEU A 602 -23.29 -2.52 -3.47
N PHE A 603 -23.11 -1.21 -3.33
CA PHE A 603 -21.90 -0.52 -3.78
C PHE A 603 -20.69 -1.00 -2.99
N ALA A 604 -20.78 -1.06 -1.66
CA ALA A 604 -19.70 -1.58 -0.81
C ALA A 604 -19.37 -3.03 -1.15
N LEU A 605 -20.38 -3.91 -1.21
CA LEU A 605 -20.19 -5.33 -1.53
C LEU A 605 -19.59 -5.53 -2.93
N SER A 606 -20.11 -4.84 -3.95
CA SER A 606 -19.61 -4.94 -5.32
C SER A 606 -18.18 -4.43 -5.43
N THR A 607 -17.84 -3.33 -4.76
CA THR A 607 -16.47 -2.81 -4.72
C THR A 607 -15.50 -3.83 -4.10
N ILE A 608 -15.85 -4.39 -2.93
CA ILE A 608 -15.03 -5.40 -2.25
C ILE A 608 -14.88 -6.66 -3.10
N ALA A 609 -15.98 -7.17 -3.64
CA ALA A 609 -15.97 -8.38 -4.45
C ALA A 609 -15.19 -8.19 -5.76
N SER A 610 -15.30 -7.02 -6.39
CA SER A 610 -14.60 -6.73 -7.64
C SER A 610 -13.11 -6.53 -7.43
N ASP A 611 -12.70 -5.87 -6.34
CA ASP A 611 -11.28 -5.72 -5.98
C ASP A 611 -10.66 -7.07 -5.64
N ALA A 612 -11.33 -7.90 -4.82
CA ALA A 612 -10.88 -9.26 -4.52
C ALA A 612 -10.80 -10.14 -5.78
N TRP A 613 -11.79 -10.08 -6.67
CA TRP A 613 -11.75 -10.83 -7.92
C TRP A 613 -10.63 -10.36 -8.86
N THR A 614 -10.39 -9.06 -8.90
CA THR A 614 -9.30 -8.48 -9.71
C THR A 614 -7.93 -8.87 -9.15
N TYR A 615 -7.79 -8.89 -7.82
CA TYR A 615 -6.62 -9.43 -7.13
C TYR A 615 -6.36 -10.87 -7.56
N GLU A 616 -7.37 -11.75 -7.47
CA GLU A 616 -7.23 -13.17 -7.88
C GLU A 616 -6.89 -13.34 -9.36
N LEU A 617 -7.43 -12.52 -10.26
CA LEU A 617 -7.09 -12.57 -11.70
C LEU A 617 -5.68 -12.04 -12.00
N GLY A 618 -5.13 -11.20 -11.13
CA GLY A 618 -3.76 -10.69 -11.21
C GLY A 618 -2.72 -11.62 -10.60
N THR A 619 -3.09 -12.39 -9.56
CA THR A 619 -2.15 -13.26 -8.82
C THR A 619 -1.47 -14.28 -9.73
N MET A 620 -0.14 -14.29 -9.69
CA MET A 620 0.70 -15.35 -10.23
C MET A 620 1.63 -15.82 -9.12
N LEU A 621 1.72 -17.13 -8.94
CA LEU A 621 2.50 -17.72 -7.87
C LEU A 621 3.79 -18.30 -8.43
N PRO A 622 4.96 -17.84 -7.95
CA PRO A 622 6.26 -18.44 -8.25
C PRO A 622 6.26 -19.94 -7.95
N ASP A 623 6.86 -20.72 -8.84
CA ASP A 623 6.99 -22.18 -8.76
C ASP A 623 8.43 -22.62 -9.02
N GLY A 624 9.20 -22.84 -7.95
CA GLY A 624 10.60 -23.27 -8.07
C GLY A 624 10.78 -24.69 -8.62
N ARG A 625 9.68 -25.44 -8.85
CA ARG A 625 9.74 -26.73 -9.57
C ARG A 625 9.93 -26.56 -11.07
N GLN A 626 9.67 -25.36 -11.60
CA GLN A 626 9.82 -25.03 -13.02
C GLN A 626 11.26 -24.66 -13.38
N VAL A 627 11.98 -24.03 -12.45
CA VAL A 627 13.33 -23.49 -12.68
C VAL A 627 14.40 -24.57 -12.58
N SER A 628 14.43 -25.30 -11.46
CA SER A 628 15.50 -26.25 -11.20
C SER A 628 15.08 -27.47 -10.39
N LYS A 629 15.97 -28.48 -10.40
CA LYS A 629 15.90 -29.64 -9.50
C LYS A 629 17.24 -29.76 -8.79
N PRO A 630 17.31 -29.62 -7.46
CA PRO A 630 16.19 -29.49 -6.51
C PRO A 630 15.52 -28.11 -6.53
N ASN A 631 14.26 -28.05 -6.08
CA ASN A 631 13.44 -26.82 -6.04
C ASN A 631 14.15 -25.68 -5.29
N ASP A 632 14.33 -24.56 -5.99
CA ASP A 632 15.08 -23.39 -5.57
C ASP A 632 14.22 -22.24 -5.01
N LEU A 633 12.91 -22.39 -4.91
CA LEU A 633 12.07 -21.36 -4.30
C LEU A 633 12.15 -21.45 -2.78
N ALA A 634 12.62 -20.37 -2.15
CA ALA A 634 12.68 -20.21 -0.70
C ALA A 634 11.74 -19.10 -0.23
N TYR A 635 10.84 -19.43 0.69
CA TYR A 635 9.94 -18.47 1.32
C TYR A 635 10.43 -18.04 2.70
N PHE A 636 10.41 -16.74 2.96
CA PHE A 636 10.53 -16.14 4.30
C PHE A 636 9.15 -15.85 4.87
N ASP A 637 8.79 -16.50 5.96
CA ASP A 637 7.52 -16.33 6.64
C ASP A 637 7.39 -14.92 7.25
N THR A 638 6.55 -14.11 6.61
CA THR A 638 6.12 -12.80 7.12
C THR A 638 4.71 -12.87 7.72
N ALA A 639 3.92 -13.87 7.33
CA ALA A 639 2.57 -14.09 7.84
C ALA A 639 2.53 -14.19 9.38
N HIS A 640 3.53 -14.81 10.02
CA HIS A 640 3.55 -15.02 11.47
C HIS A 640 4.24 -13.92 12.30
N LEU A 641 4.46 -12.73 11.73
CA LEU A 641 5.03 -11.57 12.42
C LEU A 641 6.37 -11.90 13.10
N GLY A 642 7.34 -12.39 12.32
CA GLY A 642 8.65 -12.77 12.87
C GLY A 642 9.38 -11.62 13.56
N LYS A 643 10.16 -11.95 14.60
CA LYS A 643 10.92 -10.97 15.39
C LYS A 643 12.22 -10.58 14.67
N TYR A 644 12.10 -9.62 13.77
CA TYR A 644 13.21 -8.98 13.06
C TYR A 644 12.80 -7.58 12.57
N ASP A 645 13.77 -6.78 12.14
CA ASP A 645 13.51 -5.47 11.54
C ASP A 645 13.09 -5.62 10.06
N ASP A 646 12.00 -4.95 9.67
CA ASP A 646 11.54 -4.89 8.28
C ASP A 646 12.51 -4.06 7.42
N GLU A 647 13.31 -3.15 8.01
CA GLU A 647 14.45 -2.53 7.34
C GLU A 647 15.62 -3.53 7.26
N ALA A 648 15.68 -4.22 6.13
CA ALA A 648 16.38 -5.49 6.02
C ALA A 648 17.88 -5.49 6.40
N TRP A 649 18.59 -4.36 6.25
CA TRP A 649 20.03 -4.23 6.57
C TRP A 649 20.34 -3.75 8.00
N ARG A 650 19.33 -3.45 8.81
CA ARG A 650 19.51 -3.08 10.23
C ARG A 650 20.13 -4.22 11.03
N TRP A 651 20.58 -3.91 12.24
CA TRP A 651 21.27 -4.86 13.12
C TRP A 651 20.44 -6.15 13.36
N ASP A 652 19.13 -5.99 13.61
CA ASP A 652 18.17 -7.08 13.78
C ASP A 652 17.41 -7.43 12.47
N GLY A 653 17.86 -6.91 11.33
CA GLY A 653 17.34 -7.24 10.00
C GLY A 653 17.87 -8.60 9.50
N THR A 654 17.32 -9.10 8.39
CA THR A 654 17.58 -10.47 7.89
C THR A 654 18.21 -10.53 6.49
N MET A 655 18.61 -9.39 5.93
CA MET A 655 19.09 -9.30 4.56
C MET A 655 20.32 -10.16 4.28
N GLY A 656 21.26 -10.25 5.22
CA GLY A 656 22.41 -11.15 5.09
C GLY A 656 22.03 -12.61 4.88
N PHE A 657 20.97 -13.07 5.54
CA PHE A 657 20.49 -14.43 5.38
C PHE A 657 19.75 -14.62 4.05
N ARG A 658 18.93 -13.66 3.65
CA ARG A 658 18.29 -13.65 2.33
C ARG A 658 19.33 -13.73 1.20
N MET A 659 20.41 -12.94 1.30
CA MET A 659 21.51 -13.00 0.34
C MET A 659 22.27 -14.32 0.42
N THR A 660 22.41 -14.92 1.60
CA THR A 660 22.98 -16.25 1.75
C THR A 660 22.15 -17.32 1.04
N LEU A 661 20.81 -17.24 1.06
CA LEU A 661 19.97 -18.13 0.26
C LEU A 661 20.20 -17.93 -1.25
N ASN A 662 20.24 -16.68 -1.72
CA ASN A 662 20.53 -16.37 -3.13
C ASN A 662 21.92 -16.90 -3.56
N ARG A 663 22.95 -16.74 -2.72
CA ARG A 663 24.30 -17.31 -2.96
C ARG A 663 24.31 -18.83 -3.07
N ASN A 664 23.37 -19.49 -2.38
CA ASN A 664 23.13 -20.93 -2.45
C ASN A 664 22.13 -21.31 -3.55
N GLY A 665 21.84 -20.41 -4.49
CA GLY A 665 21.02 -20.68 -5.67
C GLY A 665 19.50 -20.68 -5.43
N TYR A 666 19.02 -20.21 -4.28
CA TYR A 666 17.59 -20.06 -4.05
C TYR A 666 17.05 -18.73 -4.61
N GLN A 667 15.85 -18.75 -5.19
CA GLN A 667 15.02 -17.57 -5.36
C GLN A 667 14.31 -17.29 -4.03
N CYS A 668 14.82 -16.32 -3.26
CA CYS A 668 14.25 -15.93 -1.98
C CYS A 668 13.07 -14.96 -2.15
N LEU A 669 11.89 -15.27 -1.60
CA LEU A 669 10.69 -14.41 -1.62
C LEU A 669 10.02 -14.35 -0.24
N GLU A 670 9.27 -13.29 0.06
CA GLU A 670 8.45 -13.21 1.27
C GLU A 670 7.15 -14.02 1.14
N LEU A 671 6.69 -14.63 2.24
CA LEU A 671 5.45 -15.38 2.32
C LEU A 671 4.42 -14.59 3.12
N HIS A 672 3.74 -13.68 2.42
CA HIS A 672 2.72 -12.80 2.99
C HIS A 672 1.47 -13.57 3.43
N ASP A 673 1.07 -14.57 2.62
CA ASP A 673 -0.07 -15.44 2.90
C ASP A 673 0.37 -16.89 3.09
N PHE A 674 0.11 -17.45 4.26
CA PHE A 674 0.50 -18.83 4.57
C PHE A 674 -0.49 -19.84 4.00
N THR A 675 -0.38 -20.14 2.71
CA THR A 675 -1.31 -21.04 1.99
C THR A 675 -0.64 -22.34 1.56
N ARG A 676 -1.46 -23.40 1.46
CA ARG A 676 -1.04 -24.69 0.91
C ARG A 676 -0.42 -24.54 -0.47
N GLU A 677 -1.06 -23.74 -1.32
CA GLU A 677 -0.66 -23.57 -2.71
C GLU A 677 0.76 -22.97 -2.86
N ARG A 678 1.12 -21.99 -2.02
CA ARG A 678 2.47 -21.42 -2.02
C ARG A 678 3.51 -22.42 -1.49
N LEU A 679 3.20 -23.15 -0.42
CA LEU A 679 4.13 -24.12 0.15
C LEU A 679 4.42 -25.30 -0.78
N GLU A 680 3.42 -25.82 -1.52
CA GLU A 680 3.60 -26.91 -2.50
C GLU A 680 4.55 -26.56 -3.67
N ARG A 681 4.81 -25.26 -3.88
CA ARG A 681 5.69 -24.72 -4.92
C ARG A 681 7.09 -24.42 -4.41
N ALA A 682 7.30 -24.36 -3.10
CA ALA A 682 8.58 -24.04 -2.50
C ALA A 682 9.44 -25.28 -2.24
N GLY A 683 10.76 -25.08 -2.18
CA GLY A 683 11.71 -26.06 -1.67
C GLY A 683 12.04 -25.82 -0.19
N LEU A 684 12.00 -24.56 0.24
CA LEU A 684 12.39 -24.14 1.60
C LEU A 684 11.43 -23.09 2.16
N VAL A 685 11.12 -23.20 3.45
CA VAL A 685 10.41 -22.16 4.22
C VAL A 685 11.21 -21.86 5.49
N MET A 686 11.46 -20.57 5.74
CA MET A 686 12.11 -20.06 6.93
C MET A 686 11.11 -19.28 7.80
N SER A 687 10.94 -19.67 9.06
CA SER A 687 10.17 -18.92 10.06
C SER A 687 11.07 -18.44 11.20
N ILE A 688 11.10 -17.12 11.41
CA ILE A 688 12.07 -16.47 12.31
C ILE A 688 11.34 -15.95 13.54
N ALA A 689 11.51 -16.65 14.67
CA ALA A 689 10.96 -16.28 15.97
C ALA A 689 9.50 -15.77 15.85
N PRO A 690 8.58 -16.60 15.32
CA PRO A 690 7.21 -16.18 15.01
C PRO A 690 6.54 -15.61 16.26
N GLN A 691 5.72 -14.57 16.09
CA GLN A 691 4.97 -13.93 17.19
C GLN A 691 3.46 -14.19 17.11
N ARG A 692 2.98 -14.73 15.98
CA ARG A 692 1.61 -15.19 15.79
C ARG A 692 1.56 -16.71 15.77
N GLU A 693 0.65 -17.28 16.56
CA GLU A 693 0.47 -18.74 16.63
C GLU A 693 0.05 -19.33 15.27
N PHE A 694 0.64 -20.46 14.90
CA PHE A 694 0.21 -21.26 13.76
C PHE A 694 -1.14 -21.92 14.07
N THR A 695 -2.13 -21.70 13.22
CA THR A 695 -3.43 -22.37 13.30
C THR A 695 -3.29 -23.88 13.05
N ALA A 696 -4.28 -24.66 13.48
CA ALA A 696 -4.30 -26.10 13.22
C ALA A 696 -4.20 -26.44 11.72
N LYS A 697 -4.80 -25.61 10.87
CA LYS A 697 -4.74 -25.77 9.41
C LYS A 697 -3.34 -25.45 8.86
N GLU A 698 -2.69 -24.39 9.32
CA GLU A 698 -1.32 -24.06 8.90
C GLU A 698 -0.34 -25.15 9.33
N ARG A 699 -0.48 -25.70 10.53
CA ARG A 699 0.35 -26.82 11.00
C ARG A 699 0.17 -28.09 10.15
N GLU A 700 -1.05 -28.38 9.70
CA GLU A 700 -1.32 -29.47 8.75
C GLU A 700 -0.60 -29.21 7.41
N ILE A 701 -0.68 -27.99 6.89
CA ILE A 701 0.01 -27.60 5.65
C ILE A 701 1.54 -27.78 5.80
N VAL A 702 2.13 -27.37 6.93
CA VAL A 702 3.58 -27.57 7.17
C VAL A 702 3.92 -29.05 7.19
N ARG A 703 3.10 -29.88 7.84
CA ARG A 703 3.30 -31.35 7.88
C ARG A 703 3.30 -31.94 6.48
N GLU A 704 2.35 -31.56 5.63
CA GLU A 704 2.26 -32.05 4.25
C GLU A 704 3.44 -31.55 3.40
N PHE A 705 3.81 -30.29 3.53
CA PHE A 705 4.96 -29.68 2.85
C PHE A 705 6.25 -30.43 3.15
N VAL A 706 6.57 -30.63 4.45
CA VAL A 706 7.78 -31.35 4.85
C VAL A 706 7.71 -32.81 4.43
N ASN A 707 6.56 -33.48 4.65
CA ASN A 707 6.37 -34.86 4.21
C ASN A 707 6.56 -35.04 2.70
N GLY A 708 6.18 -34.03 1.91
CA GLY A 708 6.31 -33.97 0.45
C GLY A 708 7.73 -33.76 -0.07
N GLY A 709 8.69 -33.39 0.79
CA GLY A 709 10.08 -33.12 0.42
C GLY A 709 10.56 -31.70 0.72
N GLY A 710 9.68 -30.84 1.25
CA GLY A 710 10.03 -29.48 1.63
C GLY A 710 10.94 -29.41 2.86
N THR A 711 11.73 -28.35 2.95
CA THR A 711 12.53 -28.03 4.14
C THR A 711 11.88 -26.89 4.91
N PHE A 712 11.50 -27.13 6.17
CA PHE A 712 11.01 -26.10 7.07
C PHE A 712 12.04 -25.82 8.15
N ILE A 713 12.51 -24.57 8.24
CA ILE A 713 13.48 -24.12 9.23
C ILE A 713 12.80 -23.12 10.15
N VAL A 714 12.94 -23.31 11.46
CA VAL A 714 12.47 -22.37 12.48
C VAL A 714 13.58 -21.98 13.44
N THR A 715 13.75 -20.67 13.63
CA THR A 715 14.59 -20.12 14.71
C THR A 715 13.70 -19.66 15.85
N ALA A 716 14.00 -20.06 17.08
CA ALA A 716 13.28 -19.59 18.25
C ALA A 716 14.11 -19.73 19.52
N SER A 717 14.29 -18.63 20.23
CA SER A 717 14.72 -18.60 21.63
C SER A 717 13.56 -18.95 22.57
N TYR A 718 13.84 -19.40 23.79
CA TYR A 718 12.78 -19.72 24.77
C TYR A 718 11.78 -18.58 25.03
N PRO A 719 12.18 -17.29 25.13
CA PRO A 719 11.23 -16.19 25.30
C PRO A 719 10.27 -16.00 24.12
N ASP A 720 10.68 -16.41 22.92
CA ASP A 720 9.94 -16.19 21.67
C ASP A 720 9.22 -17.46 21.17
N VAL A 721 9.42 -18.61 21.82
CA VAL A 721 8.96 -19.92 21.31
C VAL A 721 7.44 -20.07 21.30
N ARG A 722 6.72 -19.31 22.15
CA ARG A 722 5.30 -19.52 22.44
C ARG A 722 4.43 -19.70 21.20
N ALA A 723 4.61 -18.85 20.19
CA ALA A 723 3.80 -18.90 18.97
C ALA A 723 4.08 -20.16 18.11
N SER A 724 5.31 -20.68 18.17
CA SER A 724 5.73 -21.89 17.46
C SER A 724 5.57 -23.17 18.27
N GLU A 725 5.27 -23.11 19.57
CA GLU A 725 5.31 -24.27 20.47
C GLU A 725 4.47 -25.45 19.96
N SER A 726 3.23 -25.16 19.52
CA SER A 726 2.34 -26.18 18.97
C SER A 726 2.86 -26.80 17.68
N LEU A 727 3.54 -26.02 16.82
CA LEU A 727 4.17 -26.53 15.60
C LEU A 727 5.42 -27.37 15.93
N LEU A 728 6.27 -26.90 16.84
CA LEU A 728 7.47 -27.64 17.28
C LEU A 728 7.09 -29.00 17.87
N ARG A 729 6.05 -29.05 18.72
CA ARG A 729 5.55 -30.31 19.30
C ARG A 729 5.01 -31.27 18.24
N ASP A 730 4.39 -30.77 17.17
CA ASP A 730 3.90 -31.61 16.05
C ASP A 730 5.03 -32.35 15.34
N PHE A 731 6.24 -31.78 15.38
CA PHE A 731 7.48 -32.35 14.87
C PHE A 731 8.38 -32.88 15.98
N GLY A 732 7.91 -32.98 17.23
CA GLY A 732 8.61 -33.61 18.36
C GLY A 732 9.80 -32.83 18.91
N PHE A 733 9.70 -31.49 18.96
CA PHE A 733 10.72 -30.61 19.53
C PHE A 733 10.16 -29.70 20.64
N GLU A 734 11.03 -29.28 21.58
CA GLU A 734 10.75 -28.26 22.60
C GLU A 734 11.99 -27.39 22.82
N VAL A 735 11.83 -26.07 22.94
CA VAL A 735 12.96 -25.15 23.22
C VAL A 735 12.99 -24.81 24.71
N GLY A 736 14.20 -24.71 25.28
CA GLY A 736 14.45 -24.30 26.66
C GLY A 736 14.34 -25.42 27.69
N ARG A 737 13.43 -26.39 27.53
CA ARG A 737 13.18 -27.42 28.55
C ARG A 737 13.89 -28.73 28.26
N ILE A 738 15.15 -28.85 28.69
CA ILE A 738 15.85 -30.15 28.71
C ILE A 738 16.01 -30.63 30.16
N ASN A 739 15.37 -31.75 30.50
CA ASN A 739 15.56 -32.47 31.76
C ASN A 739 15.30 -31.65 33.04
N GLU A 740 14.47 -30.60 32.96
CA GLU A 740 14.14 -29.75 34.11
C GLU A 740 12.91 -30.27 34.88
N LEU A 741 12.98 -30.24 36.21
CA LEU A 741 11.85 -30.53 37.09
C LEU A 741 10.73 -29.50 36.89
N PRO A 742 9.45 -29.88 37.02
CA PRO A 742 8.33 -28.93 36.92
C PRO A 742 8.52 -27.74 37.85
N GLY A 743 8.47 -26.52 37.31
CA GLY A 743 8.54 -25.26 38.09
C GLY A 743 9.89 -24.56 38.13
N ARG A 744 10.94 -25.08 37.47
CA ARG A 744 12.20 -24.34 37.26
C ARG A 744 12.16 -23.59 35.92
N GLU A 745 12.70 -22.38 35.89
CA GLU A 745 12.86 -21.63 34.65
C GLU A 745 14.08 -22.14 33.86
N PRO A 746 13.91 -22.38 32.54
CA PRO A 746 14.99 -22.70 31.62
C PRO A 746 16.17 -21.75 31.72
N GLN A 747 17.39 -22.31 31.62
CA GLN A 747 18.62 -21.53 31.63
C GLN A 747 19.07 -21.15 30.22
N PRO A 748 19.33 -19.86 29.93
CA PRO A 748 19.91 -19.44 28.65
C PRO A 748 21.35 -19.91 28.52
N MET A 749 21.79 -20.23 27.29
CA MET A 749 23.20 -20.50 27.00
C MET A 749 23.95 -19.23 26.59
N GLY A 750 23.25 -18.23 26.06
CA GLY A 750 23.81 -16.94 25.68
C GLY A 750 24.64 -16.97 24.39
N HIS A 751 25.61 -16.07 24.28
CA HIS A 751 26.49 -15.93 23.12
C HIS A 751 27.71 -16.85 23.22
N PHE A 752 27.91 -17.75 22.26
CA PHE A 752 29.07 -18.64 22.20
C PHE A 752 29.35 -19.17 20.78
N LYS A 753 30.46 -19.89 20.64
CA LYS A 753 30.86 -20.62 19.42
C LYS A 753 30.83 -22.11 19.65
N ALA A 754 30.34 -22.87 18.68
CA ALA A 754 30.34 -24.33 18.71
C ALA A 754 31.09 -24.92 17.50
N PRO A 755 31.93 -25.94 17.68
CA PRO A 755 32.50 -26.66 16.55
C PRO A 755 31.41 -27.47 15.85
N TYR A 756 31.36 -27.44 14.52
CA TYR A 756 30.41 -28.24 13.71
C TYR A 756 31.09 -29.10 12.63
N TRP A 757 32.34 -28.79 12.28
CA TRP A 757 33.09 -29.55 11.27
C TRP A 757 34.55 -29.76 11.72
N PRO A 758 35.02 -31.01 11.86
CA PRO A 758 36.43 -31.29 12.17
C PRO A 758 37.31 -31.24 10.91
N PHE A 759 38.53 -30.73 11.06
CA PHE A 759 39.59 -30.82 10.05
C PHE A 759 40.63 -31.89 10.43
N GLU A 760 41.42 -32.35 9.44
CA GLU A 760 42.43 -33.41 9.65
C GLU A 760 43.54 -33.01 10.62
N ASP A 761 43.85 -31.72 10.73
CA ASP A 761 44.85 -31.17 11.65
C ASP A 761 44.37 -31.03 13.10
N GLY A 762 43.14 -31.47 13.38
CA GLY A 762 42.51 -31.37 14.70
C GLY A 762 41.89 -30.00 15.00
N SER A 763 41.92 -29.05 14.06
CA SER A 763 41.14 -27.81 14.15
C SER A 763 39.68 -28.03 13.74
N PHE A 764 38.83 -27.03 13.95
CA PHE A 764 37.40 -27.11 13.66
C PHE A 764 36.89 -25.86 12.94
N ALA A 765 35.88 -26.02 12.08
CA ALA A 765 35.00 -24.94 11.71
C ALA A 765 33.97 -24.71 12.83
N PHE A 766 33.64 -23.45 13.07
CA PHE A 766 32.76 -23.03 14.15
C PHE A 766 31.51 -22.34 13.62
N VAL A 767 30.42 -22.46 14.37
CA VAL A 767 29.17 -21.72 14.21
C VAL A 767 28.93 -20.86 15.45
N ARG A 768 28.33 -19.68 15.28
CA ARG A 768 28.12 -18.67 16.31
C ARG A 768 26.65 -18.51 16.65
N PHE A 769 26.40 -18.44 17.96
CA PHE A 769 25.10 -18.15 18.52
C PHE A 769 25.13 -16.81 19.25
N HIS A 770 24.03 -16.09 19.18
CA HIS A 770 23.86 -14.78 19.81
C HIS A 770 23.07 -14.88 21.12
N GLU A 771 21.98 -15.63 21.11
CA GLU A 771 21.09 -15.79 22.27
C GLU A 771 20.59 -17.23 22.41
N ALA A 772 21.51 -18.19 22.36
CA ALA A 772 21.13 -19.60 22.25
C ALA A 772 20.44 -20.19 23.48
N TRP A 773 19.58 -21.14 23.20
CA TRP A 773 18.79 -21.95 24.11
C TRP A 773 18.89 -23.43 23.70
N PRO A 774 18.78 -24.35 24.68
CA PRO A 774 18.72 -25.77 24.40
C PRO A 774 17.48 -26.14 23.58
N VAL A 775 17.61 -27.10 22.67
CA VAL A 775 16.50 -27.73 21.95
C VAL A 775 16.43 -29.21 22.35
N ALA A 776 15.26 -29.63 22.83
CA ALA A 776 14.97 -30.99 23.25
C ALA A 776 14.33 -31.78 22.09
N ASP A 777 14.77 -33.02 21.91
CA ASP A 777 14.00 -34.04 21.18
C ASP A 777 13.03 -34.70 22.15
N ILE A 778 11.72 -34.45 21.96
CA ILE A 778 10.65 -34.97 22.81
C ILE A 778 9.78 -36.01 22.08
N ALA A 779 10.22 -36.48 20.91
CA ALA A 779 9.43 -37.44 20.16
C ALA A 779 9.28 -38.77 20.89
N ALA A 780 8.20 -39.49 20.56
CA ALA A 780 8.04 -40.86 21.04
C ALA A 780 9.27 -41.71 20.64
N PRO A 781 9.70 -42.68 21.46
CA PRO A 781 10.86 -43.54 21.14
C PRO A 781 10.75 -44.31 19.81
N THR A 782 9.55 -44.41 19.25
CA THR A 782 9.26 -45.04 17.95
C THR A 782 9.44 -44.11 16.75
N ALA A 783 9.60 -42.80 16.97
CA ALA A 783 9.87 -41.83 15.92
C ALA A 783 11.33 -41.88 15.46
N THR A 784 11.60 -41.36 14.27
CA THR A 784 12.99 -41.21 13.78
C THR A 784 13.73 -40.21 14.68
N PRO A 785 14.87 -40.61 15.29
CA PRO A 785 15.66 -39.72 16.14
C PRO A 785 16.07 -38.45 15.40
N ALA A 786 16.04 -37.31 16.09
CA ALA A 786 16.58 -36.09 15.51
C ALA A 786 18.11 -36.17 15.38
N LYS A 787 18.64 -35.70 14.25
CA LYS A 787 20.07 -35.48 14.03
C LYS A 787 20.48 -34.18 14.73
N ILE A 788 21.52 -34.26 15.55
CA ILE A 788 22.11 -33.08 16.19
C ILE A 788 23.12 -32.47 15.22
N LEU A 789 22.90 -31.20 14.85
CA LEU A 789 23.79 -30.47 13.96
C LEU A 789 24.79 -29.59 14.72
N SER A 790 24.43 -29.14 15.93
CA SER A 790 25.32 -28.38 16.81
C SER A 790 24.96 -28.56 18.28
N TYR A 791 25.98 -28.62 19.12
CA TYR A 791 25.87 -28.63 20.58
C TYR A 791 26.22 -27.24 21.15
N GLY A 792 25.64 -26.91 22.30
CA GLY A 792 25.98 -25.73 23.09
C GLY A 792 26.63 -26.07 24.42
N THR A 793 26.69 -25.08 25.31
CA THR A 793 27.23 -25.23 26.66
C THR A 793 26.55 -26.38 27.41
N GLY A 794 27.34 -27.21 28.09
CA GLY A 794 26.82 -28.39 28.80
C GLY A 794 26.50 -29.59 27.91
N ASN A 795 26.94 -29.56 26.64
CA ASN A 795 26.68 -30.61 25.64
C ASN A 795 25.20 -30.83 25.34
N TYR A 796 24.40 -29.78 25.50
CA TYR A 796 22.99 -29.77 25.13
C TYR A 796 22.83 -29.43 23.64
N PRO A 797 21.92 -30.07 22.90
CA PRO A 797 21.66 -29.71 21.50
C PRO A 797 21.10 -28.29 21.37
N VAL A 798 21.51 -27.58 20.33
CA VAL A 798 21.02 -26.22 20.00
C VAL A 798 20.48 -26.14 18.57
N ILE A 799 20.99 -26.99 17.68
CA ILE A 799 20.43 -27.17 16.34
C ILE A 799 20.08 -28.65 16.16
N LEU A 800 18.81 -28.92 15.90
CA LEU A 800 18.29 -30.25 15.62
C LEU A 800 17.62 -30.29 14.24
N GLN A 801 17.82 -31.40 13.54
CA GLN A 801 17.13 -31.72 12.29
C GLN A 801 16.37 -33.03 12.48
N ARG A 802 15.11 -33.08 12.05
CA ARG A 802 14.37 -34.33 11.89
C ARG A 802 13.96 -34.52 10.43
N ASP A 803 14.28 -35.68 9.90
CA ASP A 803 13.74 -36.12 8.63
C ASP A 803 12.30 -36.56 8.85
N TYR A 804 11.38 -36.00 8.06
CA TYR A 804 9.95 -36.28 8.19
C TYR A 804 9.36 -36.48 6.79
N GLY A 805 8.98 -37.71 6.47
CA GLY A 805 8.63 -38.09 5.11
C GLY A 805 9.86 -37.97 4.19
N LYS A 806 9.76 -37.15 3.15
CA LYS A 806 10.86 -36.90 2.19
C LYS A 806 11.67 -35.64 2.47
N GLY A 807 11.26 -34.82 3.44
CA GLY A 807 11.84 -33.51 3.71
C GLY A 807 12.41 -33.40 5.12
N HIS A 808 12.72 -32.16 5.51
CA HIS A 808 13.45 -31.85 6.74
C HIS A 808 12.72 -30.79 7.56
N PHE A 809 12.63 -31.01 8.87
CA PHE A 809 12.24 -30.00 9.85
C PHE A 809 13.43 -29.66 10.73
N ILE A 810 13.86 -28.40 10.72
CA ILE A 810 15.08 -27.94 11.40
C ILE A 810 14.71 -26.88 12.43
N VAL A 811 15.19 -27.07 13.66
CA VAL A 811 14.99 -26.13 14.77
C VAL A 811 16.34 -25.60 15.22
N ILE A 812 16.43 -24.27 15.30
CA ILE A 812 17.59 -23.54 15.80
C ILE A 812 17.15 -22.78 17.05
N GLY A 813 17.71 -23.12 18.21
CA GLY A 813 17.38 -22.53 19.50
C GLY A 813 17.88 -21.10 19.72
N ASP A 814 17.86 -20.24 18.70
CA ASP A 814 18.39 -18.87 18.77
C ASP A 814 17.61 -17.97 17.80
N SER A 815 16.76 -17.08 18.34
CA SER A 815 15.94 -16.14 17.55
C SER A 815 16.78 -15.22 16.66
N SER A 816 17.99 -14.86 17.10
CA SER A 816 18.89 -13.94 16.40
C SER A 816 19.86 -14.62 15.44
N PHE A 817 19.75 -15.94 15.25
CA PHE A 817 20.73 -16.73 14.50
C PHE A 817 20.96 -16.21 13.07
N VAL A 818 19.88 -15.78 12.42
CA VAL A 818 19.88 -15.26 11.03
C VAL A 818 19.88 -13.74 10.93
N HIS A 819 19.95 -13.02 12.05
CA HIS A 819 20.02 -11.56 12.03
C HIS A 819 21.37 -11.10 11.48
N ASN A 820 21.39 -9.95 10.83
CA ASN A 820 22.59 -9.34 10.26
C ASN A 820 23.72 -9.21 11.28
N LYS A 821 23.39 -8.88 12.54
CA LYS A 821 24.35 -8.80 13.64
C LYS A 821 25.15 -10.08 13.90
N ASN A 822 24.57 -11.23 13.57
CA ASN A 822 25.15 -12.55 13.80
C ASN A 822 25.65 -13.19 12.49
N LEU A 823 25.29 -12.64 11.32
CA LEU A 823 25.57 -13.25 10.02
C LEU A 823 26.38 -12.35 9.08
N GLU A 824 25.88 -11.15 8.77
CA GLU A 824 26.46 -10.25 7.77
C GLU A 824 26.05 -8.79 8.03
N TYR A 825 27.04 -7.92 8.28
CA TYR A 825 26.81 -6.49 8.40
C TYR A 825 26.57 -5.82 7.04
N GLU A 826 25.85 -4.70 7.03
CA GLU A 826 25.56 -3.92 5.82
C GLU A 826 26.83 -3.54 5.04
N GLY A 827 27.90 -3.13 5.73
CA GLY A 827 29.17 -2.79 5.09
C GLY A 827 30.03 -3.99 4.71
N GLY A 828 29.54 -5.22 4.90
CA GLY A 828 30.29 -6.43 4.58
C GLY A 828 31.52 -6.63 5.45
N GLN A 829 31.61 -6.04 6.64
CA GLN A 829 32.73 -6.30 7.55
C GLN A 829 32.65 -7.72 8.12
N LEU A 830 33.81 -8.25 8.52
CA LEU A 830 33.89 -9.53 9.21
C LEU A 830 33.36 -9.40 10.65
N ILE A 831 32.64 -10.42 11.12
CA ILE A 831 32.24 -10.51 12.52
C ILE A 831 33.40 -11.17 13.26
N GLU A 832 33.99 -10.49 14.25
CA GLU A 832 35.18 -10.98 14.97
C GLU A 832 36.28 -11.56 14.04
N GLY A 833 36.50 -10.91 12.89
CA GLY A 833 37.52 -11.32 11.92
C GLY A 833 37.23 -12.58 11.10
N LYS A 834 36.02 -13.18 11.14
CA LYS A 834 35.69 -14.38 10.34
C LYS A 834 34.25 -14.36 9.76
N ARG A 835 33.94 -15.36 8.92
CA ARG A 835 32.63 -15.62 8.25
C ARG A 835 31.92 -16.91 8.69
N GLU A 836 32.18 -17.34 9.92
CA GLU A 836 31.72 -18.62 10.50
C GLU A 836 30.25 -18.98 10.19
N ASN A 837 29.31 -18.05 10.37
CA ASN A 837 27.89 -18.35 10.13
C ASN A 837 27.50 -18.44 8.65
N ALA A 838 28.15 -17.68 7.77
CA ALA A 838 27.92 -17.80 6.33
C ALA A 838 28.40 -19.15 5.81
N ASP A 839 29.55 -19.63 6.32
CA ASP A 839 30.10 -20.95 5.99
C ASP A 839 29.23 -22.08 6.56
N PHE A 840 28.73 -21.93 7.80
CA PHE A 840 27.78 -22.88 8.38
C PHE A 840 26.52 -23.02 7.51
N TRP A 841 25.94 -21.91 7.06
CA TRP A 841 24.75 -21.95 6.21
C TRP A 841 25.03 -22.58 4.84
N ARG A 842 26.18 -22.30 4.23
CA ARG A 842 26.60 -22.94 2.97
C ARG A 842 26.73 -24.46 3.12
N TRP A 843 27.33 -24.92 4.22
CA TRP A 843 27.44 -26.35 4.54
C TRP A 843 26.05 -26.98 4.75
N LEU A 844 25.19 -26.35 5.55
CA LEU A 844 23.87 -26.86 5.88
C LEU A 844 22.97 -26.95 4.64
N LEU A 845 22.88 -25.86 3.87
CA LEU A 845 22.04 -25.79 2.68
C LEU A 845 22.55 -26.73 1.59
N GLY A 846 23.87 -26.80 1.36
CA GLY A 846 24.46 -27.78 0.45
C GLY A 846 24.11 -29.22 0.83
N GLY A 847 24.20 -29.55 2.13
CA GLY A 847 23.80 -30.86 2.64
C GLY A 847 22.32 -31.20 2.40
N ILE A 848 21.42 -30.25 2.63
CA ILE A 848 19.97 -30.40 2.43
C ILE A 848 19.63 -30.55 0.94
N ARG A 849 20.35 -29.86 0.05
CA ARG A 849 20.15 -29.94 -1.40
C ARG A 849 20.77 -31.17 -2.04
N GLY A 850 21.57 -31.95 -1.31
CA GLY A 850 22.33 -33.06 -1.87
C GLY A 850 23.58 -32.62 -2.64
N GLU A 851 24.01 -31.38 -2.46
CA GLU A 851 25.21 -30.76 -3.05
C GLU A 851 26.17 -30.36 -1.91
N PRO A 852 26.79 -31.34 -1.21
CA PRO A 852 27.54 -31.07 0.00
C PRO A 852 28.72 -30.13 -0.27
N TRP A 853 28.84 -29.09 0.55
CA TRP A 853 29.99 -28.20 0.59
C TRP A 853 30.70 -28.32 1.94
N HIS A 854 32.02 -28.30 1.94
CA HIS A 854 32.85 -28.37 3.14
C HIS A 854 33.63 -27.07 3.33
N PRO A 855 33.72 -26.54 4.57
CA PRO A 855 34.51 -25.35 4.85
C PRO A 855 36.00 -25.58 4.56
N GLU A 856 36.72 -24.52 4.16
CA GLU A 856 38.16 -24.57 3.97
C GLU A 856 38.89 -24.49 5.31
N ASN A 857 40.03 -25.18 5.44
CA ASN A 857 40.81 -25.15 6.67
C ASN A 857 41.54 -23.80 6.80
N PRO A 858 41.24 -22.96 7.81
CA PRO A 858 41.85 -21.65 7.97
C PRO A 858 43.36 -21.70 8.24
N THR A 859 43.90 -22.78 8.83
CA THR A 859 45.33 -22.93 9.15
C THR A 859 46.19 -23.28 7.91
N ALA A 860 45.58 -23.83 6.86
CA ALA A 860 46.28 -24.21 5.64
C ALA A 860 46.79 -22.99 4.84
N ASN A 861 46.14 -21.83 5.00
CA ASN A 861 46.47 -20.59 4.28
C ASN A 861 47.47 -19.68 5.01
N GLU A 862 47.81 -19.95 6.27
CA GLU A 862 48.83 -19.18 7.01
C GLU A 862 50.27 -19.70 6.76
N GLY A 863 50.43 -20.89 6.16
CA GLY A 863 51.74 -21.46 5.81
C GLY A 863 52.30 -21.05 4.45
N GLY A 864 51.62 -20.17 3.72
CA GLY A 864 51.91 -19.81 2.32
C GLY A 864 52.14 -18.32 2.04
N LYS A 865 52.60 -17.55 3.02
CA LYS A 865 53.10 -16.18 2.82
C LYS A 865 54.53 -16.02 3.30
#